data_AF-A0A363NWM8-F1
#
_entry.id   AF-A0A363NWM8-F1
#
_cell.length_a   1.000
_cell.length_b   1.000
_cell.length_c   1.000
_cell.angle_alpha   90.00
_cell.angle_beta   90.00
_cell.angle_gamma   90.00
#
_symmetry.space_group_name_H-M   'P 1'
#
loop_
_entity.id
_entity.type
_entity.pdbx_description
1 polymer ?
#
loop_
_entity_poly.entity_id
_entity_poly.type
_entity_poly.pdbx_seq_one_letter_code
_entity_poly.pdbx_strand_id
1 'polypeptide(L)'
;MKHFTYTTLTLALSLLAGSQLYAQSIQEPGVKSPTTFAIIVDQHTYDQAKAEIDAYRAAVEKDGLGTYIISHHWNKPDEIRTVLKSLYQKKQPLEGTVLIGDIPVPMLRDAQFLTSAFKMSQNIRWDKSSVPSDRFYDDFDLQFDFIRQDTAKSRSNYFYYGLNANSPQYIQMDIYSARIKPPVEKGEDPIVKIKAYLKKVVQQKTQARPLRDMVVSTGHGYNSNSVNSTIGDALALRSQMPALFLPGNSVKFINFRSDTFIKFNLLNELKREGLDFAYMTGHGTATLQLLNGYPLASNPQPSMENVARYLRSKLRAAKEDGRDVEAVKKSFMESLGVNDKWMLDAFDPKSIAADSLYNEDMDMQIHDIKDGHIKAPLVYLNSCLTGSFHLPSYLAGYYPFSDNDNIAAVANSVGVLQDLWPGELMGLLQHGVRVGNWMKHMAYLETHILGDPTYHFAGDAGERLKINTAIGTHDGRVSYWKTLLKENDADLQALALVYLSRLLPEKELSPLLKQYYFQSAFETVRTQAFIQLRQLENPDYFEVLHAAKSDSYEFIRRSAVYDLAEFGGNDFVKDMIQLYVSDPHSERVGYRLRTSLSFVDPTLARQEIDRQIRRNPNLSNGQLLAEKLEQIVASGERATQKLEKSILNKDEKEKERMNEIRTMRLYRYHRMVPTLISTALDKGNSSDIRVTALEALSWFPLSYQRTAIGEACTQLLNSDAPEAVKIQSLKTKNIMAGFSKK
;
A
#
# COMPACT_ATOMS: atom_id res chain seq x y z
N MET A 1 31.88 61.80 -65.35
CA MET A 1 32.69 62.72 -64.52
C MET A 1 32.35 62.47 -63.06
N LYS A 2 33.31 61.96 -62.28
CA LYS A 2 33.54 62.05 -60.82
C LYS A 2 32.39 62.13 -59.78
N HIS A 3 32.58 61.30 -58.72
CA HIS A 3 32.32 61.53 -57.27
C HIS A 3 30.87 61.39 -56.74
N PHE A 4 30.55 60.90 -55.53
CA PHE A 4 31.25 60.46 -54.30
C PHE A 4 30.31 59.53 -53.47
N THR A 5 30.82 58.95 -52.38
CA THR A 5 30.33 57.93 -51.41
C THR A 5 29.21 58.31 -50.39
N TYR A 6 28.79 57.29 -49.59
CA TYR A 6 28.11 57.23 -48.25
C TYR A 6 26.77 56.43 -48.25
N THR A 7 26.60 55.21 -47.69
CA THR A 7 26.55 54.65 -46.30
C THR A 7 25.22 54.85 -45.52
N THR A 8 24.73 53.78 -44.85
CA THR A 8 23.61 53.54 -43.86
C THR A 8 22.33 52.90 -44.45
N LEU A 9 21.81 51.70 -44.08
CA LEU A 9 21.69 50.81 -42.89
C LEU A 9 20.53 51.12 -41.91
N THR A 10 19.49 50.27 -41.91
CA THR A 10 18.63 49.87 -40.76
C THR A 10 17.84 48.62 -41.20
N LEU A 11 18.12 47.37 -40.76
CA LEU A 11 17.96 46.70 -39.45
C LEU A 11 16.50 46.37 -39.08
N ALA A 12 16.12 45.10 -39.22
CA ALA A 12 15.02 44.47 -38.47
C ALA A 12 15.52 43.10 -37.95
N LEU A 13 15.78 43.05 -36.64
CA LEU A 13 16.14 41.86 -35.86
C LEU A 13 14.93 40.92 -35.77
N SER A 14 15.07 39.69 -36.23
CA SER A 14 14.26 38.56 -35.81
C SER A 14 14.97 37.81 -34.67
N LEU A 15 14.48 37.98 -33.45
CA LEU A 15 14.80 37.17 -32.28
C LEU A 15 14.18 35.77 -32.47
N LEU A 16 14.95 34.83 -33.01
CA LEU A 16 14.67 33.39 -32.89
C LEU A 16 15.33 32.88 -31.62
N ALA A 17 14.56 32.79 -30.54
CA ALA A 17 14.93 31.96 -29.39
C ALA A 17 14.82 30.49 -29.84
N GLY A 18 15.94 29.88 -30.19
CA GLY A 18 16.00 28.46 -30.52
C GLY A 18 15.83 27.61 -29.27
N SER A 19 14.67 26.98 -29.12
CA SER A 19 14.55 25.78 -28.29
C SER A 19 15.25 24.63 -29.03
N GLN A 20 16.44 24.23 -28.58
CA GLN A 20 17.07 22.99 -29.04
C GLN A 20 16.16 21.81 -28.63
N LEU A 21 15.45 21.23 -29.59
CA LEU A 21 14.78 19.94 -29.42
C LEU A 21 15.86 18.87 -29.38
N TYR A 22 16.21 18.38 -28.18
CA TYR A 22 17.06 17.20 -28.06
C TYR A 22 16.26 15.99 -28.57
N ALA A 23 16.83 15.17 -29.45
CA ALA A 23 16.20 13.92 -29.87
C ALA A 23 16.36 12.86 -28.78
N GLN A 24 15.33 12.05 -28.56
CA GLN A 24 15.39 10.88 -27.68
C GLN A 24 16.36 9.83 -28.26
N SER A 25 17.24 9.28 -27.43
CA SER A 25 18.11 8.15 -27.82
C SER A 25 17.47 6.83 -27.39
N ILE A 26 17.31 5.91 -28.32
CA ILE A 26 16.77 4.56 -28.07
C ILE A 26 17.78 3.53 -28.56
N GLN A 27 18.24 2.69 -27.65
CA GLN A 27 19.01 1.49 -27.96
C GLN A 27 18.12 0.26 -27.82
N GLU A 28 18.01 -0.52 -28.90
CA GLU A 28 17.23 -1.75 -28.92
C GLU A 28 17.93 -2.88 -28.16
N PRO A 29 17.18 -3.93 -27.74
CA PRO A 29 17.74 -5.12 -27.13
C PRO A 29 18.81 -5.79 -27.99
N GLY A 30 19.88 -6.26 -27.33
CA GLY A 30 20.93 -7.09 -27.94
C GLY A 30 20.52 -8.56 -28.13
N VAL A 31 19.45 -9.00 -27.44
CA VAL A 31 18.95 -10.39 -27.50
C VAL A 31 17.46 -10.44 -27.85
N LYS A 32 17.03 -11.53 -28.49
CA LYS A 32 15.62 -11.82 -28.70
C LYS A 32 15.07 -12.63 -27.52
N SER A 33 13.96 -12.17 -26.95
CA SER A 33 13.27 -12.81 -25.83
C SER A 33 11.75 -12.74 -26.02
N PRO A 34 10.94 -13.56 -25.30
CA PRO A 34 9.48 -13.49 -25.39
C PRO A 34 8.90 -12.13 -24.97
N THR A 35 9.46 -11.55 -23.91
CA THR A 35 9.13 -10.22 -23.39
C THR A 35 10.36 -9.33 -23.36
N THR A 36 10.19 -8.03 -23.17
CA THR A 36 11.29 -7.06 -23.09
C THR A 36 11.25 -6.23 -21.80
N PHE A 37 12.34 -5.53 -21.51
CA PHE A 37 12.49 -4.62 -20.38
C PHE A 37 13.02 -3.27 -20.83
N ALA A 38 12.73 -2.19 -20.12
CA ALA A 38 13.16 -0.84 -20.48
C ALA A 38 13.92 -0.16 -19.33
N ILE A 39 15.14 0.28 -19.61
CA ILE A 39 15.90 1.20 -18.76
C ILE A 39 15.60 2.62 -19.24
N ILE A 40 14.85 3.37 -18.43
CA ILE A 40 14.60 4.81 -18.65
C ILE A 40 15.60 5.58 -17.80
N VAL A 41 16.35 6.49 -18.41
CA VAL A 41 17.38 7.27 -17.71
C VAL A 41 17.39 8.72 -18.20
N ASP A 42 17.63 9.67 -17.31
CA ASP A 42 17.84 11.06 -17.73
C ASP A 42 19.20 11.22 -18.42
N GLN A 43 19.29 12.16 -19.36
CA GLN A 43 20.49 12.32 -20.20
C GLN A 43 21.76 12.57 -19.37
N HIS A 44 21.68 13.39 -18.31
CA HIS A 44 22.84 13.70 -17.48
C HIS A 44 23.36 12.46 -16.76
N THR A 45 22.47 11.67 -16.17
CA THR A 45 22.83 10.39 -15.55
C THR A 45 23.40 9.41 -16.57
N TYR A 46 22.83 9.35 -17.78
CA TYR A 46 23.33 8.47 -18.83
C TYR A 46 24.74 8.83 -19.27
N ASP A 47 25.00 10.11 -19.55
CA ASP A 47 26.31 10.59 -20.01
C ASP A 47 27.42 10.25 -18.99
N GLN A 48 27.09 10.33 -17.70
CA GLN A 48 28.05 10.05 -16.64
C GLN A 48 28.20 8.55 -16.34
N ALA A 49 27.12 7.76 -16.39
CA ALA A 49 27.09 6.35 -15.95
C ALA A 49 26.87 5.34 -17.09
N LYS A 50 27.15 5.74 -18.35
CA LYS A 50 26.92 4.91 -19.54
C LYS A 50 27.51 3.51 -19.44
N ALA A 51 28.76 3.38 -19.00
CA ALA A 51 29.43 2.08 -18.90
C ALA A 51 28.72 1.14 -17.91
N GLU A 52 28.32 1.67 -16.75
CA GLU A 52 27.60 0.92 -15.73
C GLU A 52 26.18 0.54 -16.18
N ILE A 53 25.47 1.43 -16.88
CA ILE A 53 24.13 1.17 -17.42
C ILE A 53 24.19 0.12 -18.55
N ASP A 54 25.16 0.21 -19.44
CA ASP A 54 25.35 -0.77 -20.52
C ASP A 54 25.70 -2.17 -19.95
N ALA A 55 26.51 -2.22 -18.88
CA ALA A 55 26.81 -3.47 -18.17
C ALA A 55 25.58 -4.05 -17.46
N TYR A 56 24.75 -3.21 -16.85
CA TYR A 56 23.48 -3.62 -16.26
C TYR A 56 22.52 -4.19 -17.31
N ARG A 57 22.36 -3.52 -18.45
CA ARG A 57 21.61 -4.07 -19.61
C ARG A 57 22.12 -5.46 -19.96
N ALA A 58 23.42 -5.62 -20.17
CA ALA A 58 24.00 -6.91 -20.55
C ALA A 58 23.74 -8.01 -19.50
N ALA A 59 23.75 -7.67 -18.21
CA ALA A 59 23.41 -8.61 -17.14
C ALA A 59 21.94 -9.05 -17.18
N VAL A 60 21.00 -8.13 -17.43
CA VAL A 60 19.57 -8.45 -17.58
C VAL A 60 19.34 -9.32 -18.84
N GLU A 61 20.00 -9.01 -19.95
CA GLU A 61 19.88 -9.78 -21.19
C GLU A 61 20.44 -11.19 -21.08
N LYS A 62 21.49 -11.39 -20.29
CA LYS A 62 22.03 -12.72 -19.96
C LYS A 62 21.00 -13.60 -19.22
N ASP A 63 20.09 -13.00 -18.48
CA ASP A 63 18.96 -13.68 -17.81
C ASP A 63 17.76 -13.93 -18.74
N GLY A 64 17.91 -13.69 -20.05
CA GLY A 64 16.91 -13.99 -21.07
C GLY A 64 15.83 -12.92 -21.24
N LEU A 65 16.10 -11.68 -20.82
CA LEU A 65 15.18 -10.55 -20.93
C LEU A 65 15.80 -9.43 -21.78
N GLY A 66 15.42 -9.35 -23.05
CA GLY A 66 15.88 -8.32 -23.99
C GLY A 66 15.56 -6.92 -23.47
N THR A 67 16.56 -6.03 -23.46
CA THR A 67 16.49 -4.79 -22.68
C THR A 67 16.81 -3.55 -23.51
N TYR A 68 15.87 -2.62 -23.56
CA TYR A 68 16.08 -1.29 -24.14
C TYR A 68 16.83 -0.37 -23.17
N ILE A 69 17.61 0.56 -23.71
CA ILE A 69 18.06 1.76 -22.98
C ILE A 69 17.47 2.97 -23.69
N ILE A 70 16.77 3.82 -22.94
CA ILE A 70 16.19 5.07 -23.44
C ILE A 70 16.69 6.23 -22.58
N SER A 71 17.49 7.10 -23.19
CA SER A 71 17.99 8.33 -22.55
C SER A 71 17.41 9.58 -23.18
N HIS A 72 17.00 10.52 -22.34
CA HIS A 72 16.46 11.80 -22.79
C HIS A 72 16.49 12.87 -21.68
N HIS A 73 16.26 14.13 -22.05
CA HIS A 73 15.97 15.22 -21.11
C HIS A 73 14.47 15.22 -20.80
N TRP A 74 14.06 14.40 -19.83
CA TRP A 74 12.65 14.22 -19.47
C TRP A 74 12.09 15.47 -18.80
N ASN A 75 11.15 16.14 -19.46
CA ASN A 75 10.54 17.37 -18.93
C ASN A 75 9.27 17.08 -18.13
N LYS A 76 8.56 16.00 -18.45
CA LYS A 76 7.32 15.61 -17.78
C LYS A 76 7.08 14.09 -17.83
N PRO A 77 6.34 13.52 -16.86
CA PRO A 77 5.99 12.10 -16.84
C PRO A 77 5.36 11.54 -18.13
N ASP A 78 4.52 12.33 -18.81
CA ASP A 78 3.79 11.89 -20.01
C ASP A 78 4.70 11.42 -21.15
N GLU A 79 5.90 11.99 -21.27
CA GLU A 79 6.89 11.62 -22.29
C GLU A 79 7.37 10.18 -22.08
N ILE A 80 7.66 9.82 -20.83
CA ILE A 80 8.07 8.46 -20.45
C ILE A 80 6.90 7.49 -20.64
N ARG A 81 5.72 7.85 -20.14
CA ARG A 81 4.52 7.00 -20.25
C ARG A 81 4.19 6.67 -21.71
N THR A 82 4.33 7.64 -22.63
CA THR A 82 4.14 7.43 -24.07
C THR A 82 5.09 6.39 -24.63
N VAL A 83 6.37 6.47 -24.27
CA VAL A 83 7.41 5.53 -24.73
C VAL A 83 7.15 4.12 -24.23
N LEU A 84 6.84 3.98 -22.93
CA LEU A 84 6.55 2.69 -22.33
C LEU A 84 5.32 2.01 -22.96
N LYS A 85 4.24 2.77 -23.21
CA LYS A 85 3.06 2.28 -23.94
C LYS A 85 3.40 1.80 -25.34
N SER A 86 4.24 2.55 -26.07
CA SER A 86 4.66 2.16 -27.43
C SER A 86 5.46 0.85 -27.43
N LEU A 87 6.37 0.67 -26.47
CA LEU A 87 7.14 -0.57 -26.33
C LEU A 87 6.26 -1.76 -25.94
N TYR A 88 5.27 -1.55 -25.06
CA TYR A 88 4.32 -2.58 -24.65
C TYR A 88 3.50 -3.13 -25.82
N GLN A 89 3.13 -2.29 -26.78
CA GLN A 89 2.35 -2.67 -27.96
C GLN A 89 3.16 -3.41 -29.05
N LYS A 90 4.47 -3.56 -28.89
CA LYS A 90 5.30 -4.31 -29.85
C LYS A 90 5.02 -5.82 -29.77
N LYS A 91 5.44 -6.56 -30.81
CA LYS A 91 5.31 -8.03 -30.87
C LYS A 91 5.96 -8.76 -29.69
N GLN A 92 7.10 -8.24 -29.20
CA GLN A 92 7.72 -8.66 -27.95
C GLN A 92 7.33 -7.60 -26.91
N PRO A 93 6.22 -7.79 -26.18
CA PRO A 93 5.69 -6.76 -25.30
C PRO A 93 6.69 -6.46 -24.18
N LEU A 94 6.62 -5.23 -23.69
CA LEU A 94 7.33 -4.81 -22.49
C LEU A 94 6.71 -5.52 -21.27
N GLU A 95 7.53 -6.16 -20.44
CA GLU A 95 7.11 -6.77 -19.18
C GLU A 95 7.35 -5.84 -17.99
N GLY A 96 8.34 -4.94 -18.08
CA GLY A 96 8.71 -4.05 -17.00
C GLY A 96 9.65 -2.90 -17.38
N THR A 97 9.88 -2.00 -16.43
CA THR A 97 10.82 -0.89 -16.58
C THR A 97 11.55 -0.54 -15.28
N VAL A 98 12.72 0.09 -15.38
CA VAL A 98 13.38 0.78 -14.28
C VAL A 98 13.70 2.22 -14.66
N LEU A 99 13.46 3.13 -13.73
CA LEU A 99 13.70 4.57 -13.85
C LEU A 99 14.99 4.94 -13.10
N ILE A 100 16.01 5.42 -13.81
CA ILE A 100 17.34 5.71 -13.25
C ILE A 100 17.61 7.22 -13.27
N GLY A 101 18.00 7.77 -12.13
CA GLY A 101 18.41 9.18 -12.01
C GLY A 101 17.26 10.13 -11.69
N ASP A 102 17.32 11.36 -12.20
CA ASP A 102 16.39 12.45 -11.90
C ASP A 102 15.13 12.36 -12.77
N ILE A 103 14.35 11.31 -12.56
CA ILE A 103 13.13 11.03 -13.33
C ILE A 103 11.90 11.69 -12.67
N PRO A 104 11.06 12.44 -13.42
CA PRO A 104 9.83 13.04 -12.94
C PRO A 104 8.96 12.15 -12.04
N VAL A 105 8.38 12.76 -11.01
CA VAL A 105 7.55 12.09 -9.99
C VAL A 105 6.09 12.49 -10.16
N PRO A 106 5.22 11.57 -10.61
CA PRO A 106 3.78 11.74 -10.62
C PRO A 106 3.24 11.77 -9.19
N MET A 107 2.53 12.85 -8.86
CA MET A 107 1.87 13.09 -7.58
C MET A 107 0.36 12.99 -7.77
N LEU A 108 -0.18 11.79 -7.55
CA LEU A 108 -1.55 11.45 -7.89
C LEU A 108 -2.55 12.01 -6.88
N ARG A 109 -3.57 12.66 -7.42
CA ARG A 109 -4.73 13.24 -6.74
C ARG A 109 -5.97 12.52 -7.23
N ASP A 110 -7.06 12.71 -6.51
CA ASP A 110 -8.34 12.07 -6.83
C ASP A 110 -8.29 10.52 -6.92
N ALA A 111 -7.20 9.87 -6.50
CA ALA A 111 -6.97 8.43 -6.62
C ALA A 111 -6.82 7.73 -5.26
N GLN A 112 -7.02 8.44 -4.15
CA GLN A 112 -6.73 7.95 -2.79
C GLN A 112 -7.48 6.66 -2.40
N PHE A 113 -8.63 6.38 -3.01
CA PHE A 113 -9.36 5.12 -2.81
C PHE A 113 -8.67 3.90 -3.46
N LEU A 114 -7.63 4.12 -4.28
CA LEU A 114 -6.70 3.10 -4.78
C LEU A 114 -5.48 2.90 -3.86
N THR A 115 -5.39 3.63 -2.74
CA THR A 115 -4.44 3.34 -1.68
C THR A 115 -5.08 2.44 -0.63
N SER A 116 -4.25 1.76 0.16
CA SER A 116 -4.74 0.90 1.24
C SER A 116 -5.25 1.68 2.45
N ALA A 117 -4.58 2.78 2.84
CA ALA A 117 -4.92 3.55 4.04
C ALA A 117 -4.95 5.08 3.87
N PHE A 118 -4.36 5.63 2.82
CA PHE A 118 -4.13 7.07 2.70
C PHE A 118 -5.39 7.83 2.23
N LYS A 119 -6.09 8.47 3.18
CA LYS A 119 -7.39 9.15 2.95
C LYS A 119 -7.37 10.66 3.25
N MET A 120 -6.21 11.29 3.15
CA MET A 120 -6.03 12.67 3.60
C MET A 120 -6.84 13.69 2.77
N SER A 121 -7.42 14.71 3.41
CA SER A 121 -8.13 15.78 2.71
C SER A 121 -7.22 16.45 1.68
N GLN A 122 -7.73 16.69 0.48
CA GLN A 122 -6.99 17.31 -0.62
C GLN A 122 -7.01 18.85 -0.58
N ASN A 123 -7.68 19.44 0.41
CA ASN A 123 -7.75 20.90 0.63
C ASN A 123 -6.53 21.46 1.38
N ILE A 124 -5.56 20.61 1.74
CA ILE A 124 -4.30 21.03 2.36
C ILE A 124 -3.19 21.12 1.30
N ARG A 125 -1.95 21.34 1.76
CA ARG A 125 -0.74 21.28 0.90
C ARG A 125 -0.72 20.06 -0.01
N TRP A 126 -0.44 20.29 -1.30
CA TRP A 126 -0.54 19.27 -2.34
C TRP A 126 0.51 18.18 -2.19
N ASP A 127 1.74 18.56 -1.85
CA ASP A 127 2.83 17.61 -1.57
C ASP A 127 2.51 16.65 -0.41
N LYS A 128 1.67 17.09 0.53
CA LYS A 128 1.24 16.26 1.66
C LYS A 128 0.00 15.42 1.34
N SER A 129 -0.89 15.90 0.48
CA SER A 129 -2.20 15.27 0.23
C SER A 129 -2.28 14.44 -1.07
N SER A 130 -1.23 14.45 -1.88
CA SER A 130 -1.09 13.62 -3.08
C SER A 130 -0.29 12.34 -2.81
N VAL A 131 -0.44 11.33 -3.66
CA VAL A 131 0.27 10.06 -3.59
C VAL A 131 1.39 10.02 -4.63
N PRO A 132 2.68 10.03 -4.25
CA PRO A 132 3.77 9.78 -5.18
C PRO A 132 3.69 8.33 -5.68
N SER A 133 3.53 8.13 -6.99
CA SER A 133 3.28 6.78 -7.52
C SER A 133 3.74 6.58 -8.95
N ASP A 134 4.49 5.49 -9.16
CA ASP A 134 4.84 5.00 -10.49
C ASP A 134 3.74 4.13 -11.13
N ARG A 135 2.57 3.96 -10.48
CA ARG A 135 1.37 3.43 -11.16
C ARG A 135 0.99 4.27 -12.39
N PHE A 136 1.39 5.54 -12.41
CA PHE A 136 1.33 6.37 -13.61
C PHE A 136 2.20 5.86 -14.77
N TYR A 137 3.31 5.18 -14.53
CA TYR A 137 4.17 4.68 -15.61
C TYR A 137 3.84 3.26 -16.03
N ASP A 138 3.18 2.47 -15.18
CA ASP A 138 3.11 1.02 -15.36
C ASP A 138 1.68 0.44 -15.46
N ASP A 139 0.66 1.23 -15.15
CA ASP A 139 -0.74 0.93 -15.44
C ASP A 139 -1.21 1.85 -16.57
N PHE A 140 -1.33 1.28 -17.78
CA PHE A 140 -1.64 2.00 -19.00
C PHE A 140 -3.14 2.26 -19.16
N ASP A 141 -3.97 1.52 -18.44
CA ASP A 141 -5.42 1.66 -18.42
C ASP A 141 -5.86 2.86 -17.58
N LEU A 142 -5.12 3.20 -16.51
CA LEU A 142 -5.41 4.40 -15.72
C LEU A 142 -5.27 5.70 -16.53
N GLN A 143 -6.28 6.56 -16.50
CA GLN A 143 -6.31 7.84 -17.22
C GLN A 143 -6.22 9.02 -16.26
N PHE A 144 -5.37 9.98 -16.59
CA PHE A 144 -5.04 11.09 -15.70
C PHE A 144 -5.12 12.42 -16.41
N ASP A 145 -5.64 13.43 -15.73
CA ASP A 145 -5.65 14.82 -16.17
C ASP A 145 -4.48 15.56 -15.52
N PHE A 146 -3.63 16.19 -16.33
CA PHE A 146 -2.54 17.02 -15.80
C PHE A 146 -3.10 18.27 -15.13
N ILE A 147 -2.64 18.55 -13.91
CA ILE A 147 -3.10 19.71 -13.14
C ILE A 147 -2.04 20.82 -13.17
N ARG A 148 -0.84 20.53 -12.68
CA ARG A 148 0.31 21.45 -12.67
C ARG A 148 1.60 20.77 -12.23
N GLN A 149 2.74 21.39 -12.52
CA GLN A 149 4.03 21.10 -11.88
C GLN A 149 4.16 21.91 -10.58
N ASP A 150 4.87 21.38 -9.56
CA ASP A 150 5.19 22.15 -8.35
C ASP A 150 6.16 23.27 -8.68
N THR A 151 5.96 24.43 -8.05
CA THR A 151 6.75 25.63 -8.33
C THR A 151 7.91 25.82 -7.34
N ALA A 152 7.95 25.08 -6.23
CA ALA A 152 9.05 25.16 -5.28
C ALA A 152 10.29 24.48 -5.87
N LYS A 153 11.45 25.16 -5.84
CA LYS A 153 12.71 24.64 -6.38
C LYS A 153 13.10 23.25 -5.84
N SER A 154 12.82 22.99 -4.55
CA SER A 154 13.10 21.69 -3.92
C SER A 154 12.15 20.56 -4.34
N ARG A 155 11.11 20.88 -5.12
CA ARG A 155 10.05 19.96 -5.57
C ARG A 155 9.74 20.14 -7.05
N SER A 156 10.64 20.77 -7.81
CA SER A 156 10.43 21.01 -9.25
C SER A 156 10.20 19.72 -10.02
N ASN A 157 10.62 18.57 -9.48
CA ASN A 157 10.39 17.27 -10.10
C ASN A 157 9.01 16.64 -9.77
N TYR A 158 8.11 17.36 -9.09
CA TYR A 158 6.77 16.89 -8.73
C TYR A 158 5.73 17.39 -9.73
N PHE A 159 4.97 16.46 -10.31
CA PHE A 159 3.94 16.74 -11.30
C PHE A 159 2.60 16.22 -10.80
N TYR A 160 1.63 17.10 -10.63
CA TYR A 160 0.34 16.75 -10.07
C TYR A 160 -0.67 16.38 -11.15
N TYR A 161 -1.32 15.24 -10.94
CA TYR A 161 -2.33 14.68 -11.84
C TYR A 161 -3.57 14.29 -11.04
N GLY A 162 -4.76 14.49 -11.61
CA GLY A 162 -6.01 13.98 -11.08
C GLY A 162 -6.40 12.71 -11.82
N LEU A 163 -6.86 11.68 -11.12
CA LEU A 163 -7.44 10.50 -11.77
C LEU A 163 -8.76 10.88 -12.45
N ASN A 164 -8.83 10.67 -13.76
CA ASN A 164 -9.99 11.02 -14.57
C ASN A 164 -11.20 10.16 -14.17
N ALA A 165 -12.40 10.74 -14.18
CA ALA A 165 -13.63 10.02 -13.84
C ALA A 165 -13.94 8.86 -14.80
N ASN A 166 -13.52 8.94 -16.07
CA ASN A 166 -13.66 7.89 -17.09
C ASN A 166 -12.60 6.79 -16.97
N SER A 167 -11.53 7.02 -16.19
CA SER A 167 -10.52 6.00 -15.94
C SER A 167 -11.17 4.77 -15.28
N PRO A 168 -10.65 3.56 -15.52
CA PRO A 168 -10.81 2.47 -14.57
C PRO A 168 -10.49 2.95 -13.15
N GLN A 169 -11.29 2.48 -12.18
CA GLN A 169 -11.20 2.86 -10.78
C GLN A 169 -10.66 1.68 -9.93
N TYR A 170 -9.74 0.92 -10.50
CA TYR A 170 -8.99 -0.17 -9.90
C TYR A 170 -7.57 -0.20 -10.50
N ILE A 171 -6.63 -0.86 -9.83
CA ILE A 171 -5.26 -1.02 -10.34
C ILE A 171 -5.17 -2.37 -11.04
N GLN A 172 -4.63 -2.39 -12.25
CA GLN A 172 -4.28 -3.60 -12.97
C GLN A 172 -3.05 -3.32 -13.82
N MET A 173 -1.88 -3.52 -13.22
CA MET A 173 -0.60 -3.19 -13.86
C MET A 173 -0.37 -3.98 -15.16
N ASP A 174 -0.07 -3.26 -16.25
CA ASP A 174 0.37 -3.86 -17.51
C ASP A 174 1.80 -4.37 -17.41
N ILE A 175 2.67 -3.52 -16.85
CA ILE A 175 4.10 -3.80 -16.63
C ILE A 175 4.44 -3.56 -15.15
N TYR A 176 5.61 -3.98 -14.69
CA TYR A 176 6.15 -3.51 -13.41
C TYR A 176 7.08 -2.30 -13.58
N SER A 177 7.21 -1.48 -12.55
CA SER A 177 8.19 -0.39 -12.50
C SER A 177 9.02 -0.39 -11.21
N ALA A 178 10.22 0.19 -11.29
CA ALA A 178 11.10 0.41 -10.15
C ALA A 178 11.92 1.70 -10.32
N ARG A 179 12.53 2.15 -9.23
CA ARG A 179 13.42 3.32 -9.24
C ARG A 179 14.82 3.01 -8.73
N ILE A 180 15.83 3.47 -9.48
CA ILE A 180 17.21 3.62 -9.04
C ILE A 180 17.44 5.11 -8.79
N LYS A 181 17.03 5.56 -7.59
CA LYS A 181 17.15 6.93 -7.12
C LYS A 181 17.74 6.93 -5.69
N PRO A 182 19.07 6.98 -5.53
CA PRO A 182 19.68 6.89 -4.21
C PRO A 182 19.29 8.06 -3.31
N PRO A 183 19.08 7.84 -1.99
CA PRO A 183 18.99 8.95 -1.04
C PRO A 183 20.35 9.65 -0.96
N VAL A 184 20.30 10.98 -0.90
CA VAL A 184 21.49 11.83 -0.85
C VAL A 184 21.43 12.78 0.34
N GLU A 185 22.51 12.79 1.11
CA GLU A 185 22.78 13.80 2.11
C GLU A 185 23.40 15.06 1.47
N LYS A 186 23.43 16.15 2.23
CA LYS A 186 23.96 17.42 1.73
C LYS A 186 25.42 17.27 1.33
N GLY A 187 25.70 17.46 0.04
CA GLY A 187 27.06 17.41 -0.53
C GLY A 187 27.42 16.07 -1.17
N GLU A 188 26.56 15.05 -1.09
CA GLU A 188 26.76 13.80 -1.82
C GLU A 188 26.34 13.91 -3.29
N ASP A 189 27.06 13.22 -4.17
CA ASP A 189 26.71 13.10 -5.59
C ASP A 189 25.87 11.83 -5.84
N PRO A 190 24.60 11.96 -6.28
CA PRO A 190 23.76 10.80 -6.60
C PRO A 190 24.36 9.91 -7.70
N ILE A 191 25.12 10.47 -8.65
CA ILE A 191 25.69 9.72 -9.77
C ILE A 191 26.72 8.70 -9.28
N VAL A 192 27.54 9.05 -8.29
CA VAL A 192 28.51 8.12 -7.68
C VAL A 192 27.79 6.92 -7.06
N LYS A 193 26.69 7.16 -6.35
CA LYS A 193 25.88 6.10 -5.74
C LYS A 193 25.19 5.22 -6.79
N ILE A 194 24.67 5.81 -7.87
CA ILE A 194 24.09 5.05 -9.00
C ILE A 194 25.15 4.14 -9.63
N LYS A 195 26.36 4.64 -9.92
CA LYS A 195 27.45 3.83 -10.47
C LYS A 195 27.85 2.67 -9.56
N ALA A 196 28.02 2.96 -8.27
CA ALA A 196 28.37 1.93 -7.29
C ALA A 196 27.29 0.84 -7.20
N TYR A 197 26.02 1.27 -7.15
CA TYR A 197 24.88 0.36 -7.14
C TYR A 197 24.82 -0.53 -8.39
N LEU A 198 24.93 0.04 -9.59
CA LEU A 198 24.85 -0.72 -10.83
C LEU A 198 26.00 -1.75 -10.94
N LYS A 199 27.22 -1.37 -10.54
CA LYS A 199 28.36 -2.32 -10.46
C LYS A 199 28.07 -3.47 -9.51
N LYS A 200 27.53 -3.17 -8.34
CA LYS A 200 27.11 -4.18 -7.36
C LYS A 200 26.06 -5.12 -7.96
N VAL A 201 25.00 -4.60 -8.59
CA VAL A 201 23.94 -5.43 -9.19
C VAL A 201 24.49 -6.35 -10.27
N VAL A 202 25.34 -5.84 -11.17
CA VAL A 202 25.99 -6.64 -12.22
C VAL A 202 26.81 -7.78 -11.61
N GLN A 203 27.58 -7.50 -10.57
CA GLN A 203 28.35 -8.52 -9.86
C GLN A 203 27.43 -9.55 -9.19
N GLN A 204 26.41 -9.11 -8.46
CA GLN A 204 25.48 -9.98 -7.75
C GLN A 204 24.67 -10.89 -8.68
N LYS A 205 24.27 -10.40 -9.87
CA LYS A 205 23.57 -11.20 -10.89
C LYS A 205 24.38 -12.38 -11.44
N THR A 206 25.70 -12.39 -11.26
CA THR A 206 26.53 -13.55 -11.63
C THR A 206 26.39 -14.72 -10.68
N GLN A 207 25.80 -14.51 -9.50
CA GLN A 207 25.69 -15.49 -8.43
C GLN A 207 24.32 -16.17 -8.46
N ALA A 208 24.31 -17.49 -8.54
CA ALA A 208 23.08 -18.27 -8.38
C ALA A 208 22.74 -18.38 -6.88
N ARG A 209 21.74 -17.62 -6.43
CA ARG A 209 21.29 -17.56 -5.03
C ARG A 209 19.90 -18.14 -4.86
N PRO A 210 19.75 -19.43 -4.46
CA PRO A 210 18.43 -19.97 -4.12
C PRO A 210 17.92 -19.31 -2.83
N LEU A 211 16.60 -19.21 -2.67
CA LEU A 211 16.00 -18.74 -1.42
C LEU A 211 16.10 -19.84 -0.35
N ARG A 212 17.02 -19.69 0.61
CA ARG A 212 17.28 -20.66 1.68
C ARG A 212 17.20 -20.07 3.06
N ASP A 213 17.43 -18.77 3.20
CA ASP A 213 17.50 -18.11 4.49
C ASP A 213 16.62 -16.86 4.52
N MET A 214 15.61 -16.87 5.40
CA MET A 214 14.67 -15.77 5.55
C MET A 214 14.59 -15.28 7.00
N VAL A 215 14.48 -13.97 7.18
CA VAL A 215 14.07 -13.37 8.45
C VAL A 215 12.73 -12.67 8.28
N VAL A 216 11.82 -12.93 9.22
CA VAL A 216 10.51 -12.29 9.33
C VAL A 216 10.52 -11.46 10.59
N SER A 217 10.25 -10.15 10.49
CA SER A 217 10.17 -9.27 11.65
C SER A 217 8.78 -8.66 11.80
N THR A 218 8.25 -8.67 13.02
CA THR A 218 6.98 -8.03 13.38
C THR A 218 7.21 -6.94 14.42
N GLY A 219 7.08 -5.69 14.00
CA GLY A 219 7.15 -4.50 14.85
C GLY A 219 5.90 -4.30 15.71
N HIS A 220 6.06 -3.52 16.78
CA HIS A 220 4.98 -3.13 17.67
C HIS A 220 3.87 -2.39 16.91
N GLY A 221 2.63 -2.70 17.24
CA GLY A 221 1.41 -2.17 16.65
C GLY A 221 0.90 -2.93 15.42
N TYR A 222 1.72 -3.76 14.76
CA TYR A 222 1.30 -4.55 13.60
C TYR A 222 0.15 -5.49 13.95
N ASN A 223 -0.95 -5.44 13.18
CA ASN A 223 -2.19 -6.18 13.39
C ASN A 223 -2.70 -6.12 14.84
N SER A 224 -2.65 -4.94 15.48
CA SER A 224 -3.01 -4.76 16.90
C SER A 224 -2.22 -5.67 17.85
N ASN A 225 -0.99 -6.04 17.49
CA ASN A 225 -0.15 -6.99 18.21
C ASN A 225 -0.76 -8.40 18.34
N SER A 226 -1.69 -8.78 17.46
CA SER A 226 -2.44 -10.03 17.55
C SER A 226 -1.55 -11.26 17.35
N VAL A 227 -1.48 -12.11 18.37
CA VAL A 227 -0.61 -13.31 18.36
C VAL A 227 -1.07 -14.31 17.30
N ASN A 228 -2.38 -14.56 17.21
CA ASN A 228 -2.94 -15.48 16.24
C ASN A 228 -2.76 -15.02 14.77
N SER A 229 -2.77 -13.71 14.52
CA SER A 229 -2.46 -13.14 13.20
C SER A 229 -0.99 -13.39 12.84
N THR A 230 -0.07 -13.17 13.79
CA THR A 230 1.36 -13.45 13.61
C THR A 230 1.63 -14.95 13.38
N ILE A 231 0.96 -15.83 14.13
CA ILE A 231 1.05 -17.28 13.93
C ILE A 231 0.48 -17.69 12.57
N GLY A 232 -0.64 -17.09 12.18
CA GLY A 232 -1.25 -17.28 10.86
C GLY A 232 -0.26 -16.94 9.74
N ASP A 233 0.38 -15.77 9.81
CA ASP A 233 1.41 -15.36 8.83
C ASP A 233 2.56 -16.38 8.75
N ALA A 234 3.02 -16.91 9.89
CA ALA A 234 4.07 -17.93 9.92
C ALA A 234 3.65 -19.27 9.28
N LEU A 235 2.40 -19.69 9.49
CA LEU A 235 1.84 -20.89 8.86
C LEU A 235 1.67 -20.70 7.35
N ALA A 236 1.15 -19.53 6.93
CA ALA A 236 1.06 -19.16 5.52
C ALA A 236 2.42 -19.22 4.82
N LEU A 237 3.46 -18.62 5.42
CA LEU A 237 4.81 -18.68 4.89
C LEU A 237 5.35 -20.12 4.79
N ARG A 238 4.96 -21.02 5.70
CA ARG A 238 5.32 -22.44 5.62
C ARG A 238 4.66 -23.14 4.44
N SER A 239 3.40 -22.83 4.15
CA SER A 239 2.70 -23.37 2.98
C SER A 239 3.25 -22.80 1.67
N GLN A 240 3.61 -21.52 1.67
CA GLN A 240 4.15 -20.80 0.50
C GLN A 240 5.59 -21.22 0.18
N MET A 241 6.44 -21.37 1.20
CA MET A 241 7.87 -21.64 1.05
C MET A 241 8.31 -22.81 1.93
N PRO A 242 7.78 -24.02 1.69
CA PRO A 242 8.01 -25.17 2.58
C PRO A 242 9.50 -25.54 2.69
N ALA A 243 10.30 -25.27 1.65
CA ALA A 243 11.73 -25.52 1.65
C ALA A 243 12.47 -24.78 2.76
N LEU A 244 12.05 -23.56 3.13
CA LEU A 244 12.68 -22.77 4.22
C LEU A 244 12.57 -23.44 5.60
N PHE A 245 11.64 -24.40 5.75
CA PHE A 245 11.37 -25.11 7.00
C PHE A 245 12.04 -26.50 7.05
N LEU A 246 12.84 -26.86 6.04
CA LEU A 246 13.58 -28.12 6.00
C LEU A 246 15.03 -27.94 6.51
N PRO A 247 15.66 -28.98 7.08
CA PRO A 247 17.06 -28.92 7.49
C PRO A 247 17.99 -28.46 6.37
N GLY A 248 18.91 -27.54 6.69
CA GLY A 248 19.83 -26.93 5.72
C GLY A 248 19.37 -25.58 5.17
N ASN A 249 18.11 -25.22 5.38
CA ASN A 249 17.55 -23.89 5.15
C ASN A 249 17.12 -23.28 6.49
N SER A 250 16.76 -21.99 6.52
CA SER A 250 16.26 -21.35 7.74
C SER A 250 15.20 -20.28 7.48
N VAL A 251 14.26 -20.19 8.42
CA VAL A 251 13.37 -19.05 8.58
C VAL A 251 13.33 -18.68 10.06
N LYS A 252 13.59 -17.40 10.37
CA LYS A 252 13.59 -16.87 11.74
C LYS A 252 12.51 -15.83 11.91
N PHE A 253 11.73 -15.95 12.98
CA PHE A 253 10.68 -15.00 13.33
C PHE A 253 11.14 -14.13 14.51
N ILE A 254 11.27 -12.84 14.27
CA ILE A 254 11.63 -11.82 15.26
C ILE A 254 10.38 -11.02 15.59
N ASN A 255 10.01 -10.98 16.87
CA ASN A 255 8.87 -10.19 17.34
C ASN A 255 9.37 -9.08 18.26
N PHE A 256 8.74 -7.90 18.22
CA PHE A 256 9.05 -6.81 19.15
C PHE A 256 8.98 -7.21 20.63
N ARG A 257 8.24 -8.27 20.97
CA ARG A 257 8.13 -8.79 22.34
C ARG A 257 9.36 -9.55 22.82
N SER A 258 10.25 -9.95 21.92
CA SER A 258 11.40 -10.78 22.26
C SER A 258 12.49 -10.00 23.00
N ASP A 259 12.51 -8.67 22.93
CA ASP A 259 13.49 -7.82 23.59
C ASP A 259 12.95 -6.39 23.80
N THR A 260 13.55 -5.64 24.73
CA THR A 260 13.28 -4.22 24.91
C THR A 260 13.71 -3.41 23.69
N PHE A 261 14.86 -3.77 23.11
CA PHE A 261 15.44 -3.12 21.92
C PHE A 261 15.68 -4.16 20.82
N ILE A 262 14.60 -4.58 20.15
CA ILE A 262 14.65 -5.64 19.12
C ILE A 262 15.50 -5.23 17.92
N LYS A 263 15.72 -3.91 17.74
CA LYS A 263 16.62 -3.29 16.77
C LYS A 263 17.94 -4.05 16.62
N PHE A 264 18.63 -4.32 17.73
CA PHE A 264 19.95 -4.96 17.69
C PHE A 264 19.89 -6.41 17.21
N ASN A 265 18.84 -7.16 17.60
CA ASN A 265 18.66 -8.54 17.18
C ASN A 265 18.32 -8.62 15.69
N LEU A 266 17.46 -7.70 15.21
CA LEU A 266 17.15 -7.58 13.80
C LEU A 266 18.39 -7.19 12.99
N LEU A 267 19.19 -6.22 13.44
CA LEU A 267 20.43 -5.83 12.78
C LEU A 267 21.43 -7.00 12.71
N ASN A 268 21.56 -7.79 13.78
CA ASN A 268 22.43 -8.97 13.76
C ASN A 268 22.01 -9.97 12.68
N GLU A 269 20.71 -10.22 12.51
CA GLU A 269 20.23 -11.08 11.44
C GLU A 269 20.41 -10.45 10.06
N LEU A 270 20.09 -9.16 9.90
CA LEU A 270 20.25 -8.46 8.62
C LEU A 270 21.71 -8.43 8.13
N LYS A 271 22.68 -8.46 9.06
CA LYS A 271 24.12 -8.49 8.79
C LYS A 271 24.69 -9.90 8.64
N ARG A 272 23.86 -10.94 8.83
CA ARG A 272 24.30 -12.33 8.79
C ARG A 272 24.60 -12.75 7.35
N GLU A 273 25.80 -13.28 7.14
CA GLU A 273 26.17 -13.91 5.87
C GLU A 273 25.19 -15.03 5.51
N GLY A 274 24.83 -15.09 4.23
CA GLY A 274 23.87 -16.06 3.71
C GLY A 274 22.40 -15.71 3.93
N LEU A 275 22.03 -14.58 4.55
CA LEU A 275 20.63 -14.14 4.57
C LEU A 275 20.16 -13.79 3.14
N ASP A 276 19.05 -14.36 2.68
CA ASP A 276 18.52 -14.16 1.33
C ASP A 276 17.36 -13.16 1.29
N PHE A 277 16.46 -13.22 2.27
CA PHE A 277 15.26 -12.37 2.27
C PHE A 277 14.90 -11.88 3.67
N ALA A 278 14.72 -10.56 3.81
CA ALA A 278 14.16 -9.96 5.01
C ALA A 278 12.76 -9.39 4.75
N TYR A 279 11.76 -9.99 5.37
CA TYR A 279 10.37 -9.53 5.33
C TYR A 279 10.02 -8.89 6.68
N MET A 280 9.74 -7.58 6.67
CA MET A 280 9.58 -6.79 7.89
C MET A 280 8.25 -6.04 7.86
N THR A 281 7.42 -6.25 8.87
CA THR A 281 6.11 -5.63 9.02
C THR A 281 6.07 -4.73 10.25
N GLY A 282 5.37 -3.61 10.17
CA GLY A 282 5.33 -2.65 11.28
C GLY A 282 4.83 -1.28 10.88
N HIS A 283 5.24 -0.29 11.67
CA HIS A 283 5.03 1.12 11.35
C HIS A 283 6.32 1.74 10.84
N GLY A 284 6.20 2.89 10.20
CA GLY A 284 7.35 3.60 9.67
C GLY A 284 7.06 5.07 9.45
N THR A 285 8.15 5.81 9.32
CA THR A 285 8.16 7.17 8.80
C THR A 285 9.07 7.19 7.57
N ALA A 286 9.25 8.36 6.95
CA ALA A 286 10.23 8.49 5.88
C ALA A 286 11.67 8.15 6.33
N THR A 287 11.99 8.27 7.62
CA THR A 287 13.38 8.16 8.13
C THR A 287 13.55 7.12 9.23
N LEU A 288 12.49 6.43 9.64
CA LEU A 288 12.50 5.44 10.72
C LEU A 288 11.68 4.22 10.34
N GLN A 289 12.15 3.04 10.69
CA GLN A 289 11.30 1.86 10.82
C GLN A 289 11.04 1.63 12.31
N LEU A 290 9.76 1.71 12.68
CA LEU A 290 9.33 1.65 14.07
C LEU A 290 9.18 0.19 14.50
N LEU A 291 9.97 -0.24 15.48
CA LEU A 291 10.11 -1.64 15.87
C LEU A 291 9.51 -1.90 17.25
N ASN A 292 9.85 -1.10 18.25
CA ASN A 292 9.40 -1.29 19.63
C ASN A 292 8.41 -0.21 20.08
N GLY A 293 7.51 -0.59 20.98
CA GLY A 293 6.88 0.34 21.90
C GLY A 293 7.60 0.28 23.25
N TYR A 294 7.20 1.11 24.20
CA TYR A 294 7.70 0.95 25.57
C TYR A 294 7.44 -0.48 26.10
N PRO A 295 8.37 -1.04 26.90
CA PRO A 295 8.33 -2.45 27.29
C PRO A 295 7.02 -2.87 27.92
N LEU A 296 6.57 -4.07 27.59
CA LEU A 296 5.47 -4.73 28.31
C LEU A 296 5.96 -5.08 29.72
N ALA A 297 5.48 -4.34 30.72
CA ALA A 297 5.87 -4.52 32.11
C ALA A 297 4.65 -4.82 32.99
N SER A 298 4.78 -5.82 33.85
CA SER A 298 3.85 -6.11 34.94
C SER A 298 4.34 -5.60 36.30
N ASN A 299 5.65 -5.33 36.42
CA ASN A 299 6.25 -4.78 37.63
C ASN A 299 5.91 -3.28 37.76
N PRO A 300 5.68 -2.78 38.99
CA PRO A 300 5.36 -1.36 39.20
C PRO A 300 6.43 -0.42 38.66
N GLN A 301 7.71 -0.67 38.98
CA GLN A 301 8.78 0.27 38.68
C GLN A 301 8.97 0.54 37.17
N PRO A 302 9.10 -0.47 36.28
CA PRO A 302 9.18 -0.21 34.84
C PRO A 302 7.88 0.41 34.27
N SER A 303 6.72 0.08 34.84
CA SER A 303 5.45 0.72 34.46
C SER A 303 5.45 2.22 34.78
N MET A 304 5.96 2.58 35.96
CA MET A 304 6.16 3.98 36.36
C MET A 304 7.16 4.68 35.42
N GLU A 305 8.25 4.03 35.04
CA GLU A 305 9.23 4.61 34.11
C GLU A 305 8.64 4.87 32.72
N ASN A 306 7.83 3.94 32.20
CA ASN A 306 7.14 4.13 30.92
C ASN A 306 6.22 5.35 30.93
N VAL A 307 5.44 5.51 32.01
CA VAL A 307 4.56 6.68 32.19
C VAL A 307 5.37 7.96 32.37
N ALA A 308 6.46 7.95 33.14
CA ALA A 308 7.34 9.10 33.31
C ALA A 308 7.96 9.55 31.98
N ARG A 309 8.51 8.62 31.17
CA ARG A 309 9.03 8.93 29.82
C ARG A 309 7.98 9.55 28.92
N TYR A 310 6.76 8.97 28.91
CA TYR A 310 5.63 9.51 28.16
C TYR A 310 5.32 10.96 28.57
N LEU A 311 5.20 11.23 29.86
CA LEU A 311 4.91 12.57 30.38
C LEU A 311 6.01 13.57 30.04
N ARG A 312 7.29 13.22 30.27
CA ARG A 312 8.43 14.07 29.89
C ARG A 312 8.42 14.38 28.40
N SER A 313 8.14 13.40 27.54
CA SER A 313 8.00 13.60 26.09
C SER A 313 6.89 14.60 25.76
N LYS A 314 5.70 14.48 26.38
CA LYS A 314 4.57 15.39 26.12
C LYS A 314 4.81 16.82 26.60
N LEU A 315 5.49 17.01 27.73
CA LEU A 315 5.85 18.35 28.23
C LEU A 315 6.90 19.02 27.35
N ARG A 316 7.90 18.27 26.87
CA ARG A 316 8.90 18.78 25.91
C ARG A 316 8.26 19.20 24.60
N ALA A 317 7.41 18.36 24.01
CA ALA A 317 6.65 18.70 22.82
C ALA A 317 5.76 19.93 23.03
N ALA A 318 5.11 20.07 24.19
CA ALA A 318 4.33 21.28 24.50
C ALA A 318 5.18 22.55 24.49
N LYS A 319 6.38 22.50 25.08
CA LYS A 319 7.31 23.63 25.07
C LYS A 319 7.79 23.98 23.65
N GLU A 320 8.14 22.97 22.86
CA GLU A 320 8.57 23.14 21.47
C GLU A 320 7.46 23.73 20.59
N ASP A 321 6.21 23.31 20.82
CA ASP A 321 5.02 23.83 20.13
C ASP A 321 4.60 25.23 20.62
N GLY A 322 5.28 25.81 21.63
CA GLY A 322 4.89 27.07 22.26
C GLY A 322 3.59 27.01 23.07
N ARG A 323 3.16 25.81 23.49
CA ARG A 323 1.98 25.57 24.34
C ARG A 323 2.32 25.84 25.81
N ASP A 324 1.30 26.17 26.60
CA ASP A 324 1.43 26.35 28.05
C ASP A 324 1.75 25.01 28.74
N VAL A 325 3.00 24.90 29.19
CA VAL A 325 3.54 23.69 29.82
C VAL A 325 2.85 23.39 31.15
N GLU A 326 2.50 24.39 31.95
CA GLU A 326 1.86 24.19 33.26
C GLU A 326 0.41 23.75 33.08
N ALA A 327 -0.30 24.29 32.09
CA ALA A 327 -1.64 23.80 31.73
C ALA A 327 -1.62 22.34 31.25
N VAL A 328 -0.64 21.97 30.42
CA VAL A 328 -0.45 20.58 29.95
C VAL A 328 -0.13 19.64 31.12
N LYS A 329 0.77 20.07 32.02
CA LYS A 329 1.12 19.33 33.24
C LYS A 329 -0.10 19.06 34.11
N LYS A 330 -0.90 20.10 34.40
CA LYS A 330 -2.14 19.98 35.19
C LYS A 330 -3.14 19.01 34.53
N SER A 331 -3.30 19.09 33.21
CA SER A 331 -4.17 18.19 32.46
C SER A 331 -3.76 16.72 32.60
N PHE A 332 -2.46 16.41 32.59
CA PHE A 332 -1.99 15.03 32.83
C PHE A 332 -2.16 14.57 34.28
N MET A 333 -1.99 15.47 35.26
CA MET A 333 -2.26 15.15 36.66
C MET A 333 -3.72 14.76 36.87
N GLU A 334 -4.65 15.49 36.25
CA GLU A 334 -6.09 15.21 36.33
C GLU A 334 -6.47 13.93 35.58
N SER A 335 -6.00 13.77 34.34
CA SER A 335 -6.41 12.64 33.48
C SER A 335 -5.78 11.30 33.86
N LEU A 336 -4.56 11.29 34.40
CA LEU A 336 -3.84 10.07 34.75
C LEU A 336 -3.72 9.84 36.27
N GLY A 337 -4.13 10.79 37.11
CA GLY A 337 -4.01 10.69 38.56
C GLY A 337 -2.58 10.74 39.08
N VAL A 338 -1.64 11.29 38.30
CA VAL A 338 -0.23 11.46 38.68
C VAL A 338 0.01 12.78 39.40
N ASN A 339 1.11 12.91 40.14
CA ASN A 339 1.54 14.18 40.74
C ASN A 339 2.71 14.81 39.96
N ASP A 340 3.13 16.00 40.39
CA ASP A 340 4.19 16.78 39.77
C ASP A 340 5.56 16.06 39.71
N LYS A 341 5.85 15.17 40.68
CA LYS A 341 7.11 14.42 40.77
C LYS A 341 7.43 13.60 39.53
N TRP A 342 6.42 13.19 38.77
CA TRP A 342 6.56 12.43 37.52
C TRP A 342 7.13 13.26 36.36
N MET A 343 7.20 14.58 36.52
CA MET A 343 7.50 15.55 35.45
C MET A 343 8.58 16.56 35.83
N LEU A 344 9.14 16.49 37.06
CA LEU A 344 10.12 17.46 37.56
C LEU A 344 11.37 17.54 36.69
N ASP A 345 11.82 16.39 36.19
CA ASP A 345 13.03 16.24 35.38
C ASP A 345 12.76 16.31 33.87
N ALA A 346 11.56 16.71 33.43
CA ALA A 346 11.19 16.76 32.02
C ALA A 346 12.13 17.64 31.16
N PHE A 347 12.78 18.63 31.77
CA PHE A 347 13.72 19.53 31.11
C PHE A 347 15.15 19.39 31.65
N ASP A 348 15.43 18.40 32.49
CA ASP A 348 16.80 18.10 32.93
C ASP A 348 17.60 17.56 31.73
N PRO A 349 18.77 18.14 31.39
CA PRO A 349 19.62 17.65 30.31
C PRO A 349 19.96 16.16 30.40
N LYS A 350 20.13 15.60 31.61
CA LYS A 350 20.43 14.17 31.80
C LYS A 350 19.24 13.29 31.44
N SER A 351 18.04 13.66 31.87
CA SER A 351 16.81 12.93 31.53
C SER A 351 16.48 13.05 30.04
N ILE A 352 16.76 14.21 29.44
CA ILE A 352 16.65 14.40 28.00
C ILE A 352 17.58 13.44 27.26
N ALA A 353 18.87 13.43 27.61
CA ALA A 353 19.85 12.55 26.98
C ALA A 353 19.50 11.06 27.16
N ALA A 354 19.08 10.66 28.36
CA ALA A 354 18.69 9.29 28.66
C ALA A 354 17.47 8.85 27.82
N ASP A 355 16.42 9.69 27.74
CA ASP A 355 15.25 9.38 26.94
C ASP A 355 15.57 9.39 25.43
N SER A 356 16.45 10.27 24.98
CA SER A 356 16.90 10.30 23.58
C SER A 356 17.63 9.03 23.20
N LEU A 357 18.61 8.57 24.00
CA LEU A 357 19.30 7.31 23.77
C LEU A 357 18.33 6.11 23.81
N TYR A 358 17.41 6.12 24.78
CA TYR A 358 16.41 5.06 24.88
C TYR A 358 15.53 4.96 23.62
N ASN A 359 15.04 6.10 23.11
CA ASN A 359 14.21 6.12 21.90
C ASN A 359 15.02 5.78 20.63
N GLU A 360 16.31 6.15 20.58
CA GLU A 360 17.21 5.78 19.48
C GLU A 360 17.36 4.26 19.34
N ASP A 361 17.43 3.56 20.47
CA ASP A 361 17.59 2.11 20.54
C ASP A 361 16.27 1.34 20.26
N MET A 362 15.11 2.00 20.39
CA MET A 362 13.81 1.35 20.12
C MET A 362 13.57 1.07 18.63
N ASP A 363 14.14 1.89 17.74
CA ASP A 363 13.74 1.94 16.34
C ASP A 363 14.95 1.92 15.41
N MET A 364 14.75 1.39 14.20
CA MET A 364 15.77 1.36 13.16
C MET A 364 15.94 2.75 12.55
N GLN A 365 17.16 3.28 12.63
CA GLN A 365 17.56 4.57 12.10
C GLN A 365 18.18 4.44 10.71
N ILE A 366 18.33 5.56 10.00
CA ILE A 366 19.03 5.58 8.70
C ILE A 366 20.47 5.10 8.81
N HIS A 367 21.23 5.55 9.82
CA HIS A 367 22.65 5.20 9.94
C HIS A 367 22.86 3.70 10.22
N ASP A 368 21.91 3.04 10.89
CA ASP A 368 21.98 1.60 11.15
C ASP A 368 21.97 0.77 9.85
N ILE A 369 21.30 1.27 8.81
CA ILE A 369 21.19 0.64 7.50
C ILE A 369 22.30 1.13 6.57
N LYS A 370 22.57 2.44 6.57
CA LYS A 370 23.59 3.07 5.73
C LYS A 370 24.98 2.47 5.98
N ASP A 371 25.32 2.29 7.25
CA ASP A 371 26.61 1.76 7.71
C ASP A 371 26.47 0.29 8.16
N GLY A 372 25.38 -0.35 7.74
CA GLY A 372 24.95 -1.65 8.24
C GLY A 372 25.68 -2.83 7.63
N HIS A 373 26.13 -2.73 6.38
CA HIS A 373 26.59 -3.87 5.56
C HIS A 373 25.55 -5.02 5.51
N ILE A 374 24.29 -4.64 5.29
CA ILE A 374 23.14 -5.55 5.21
C ILE A 374 23.35 -6.57 4.10
N LYS A 375 23.12 -7.85 4.43
CA LYS A 375 23.43 -9.01 3.57
C LYS A 375 22.28 -9.48 2.70
N ALA A 376 21.04 -9.23 3.13
CA ALA A 376 19.84 -9.65 2.41
C ALA A 376 19.74 -8.99 1.01
N PRO A 377 19.83 -9.75 -0.11
CA PRO A 377 19.66 -9.20 -1.45
C PRO A 377 18.25 -8.64 -1.68
N LEU A 378 17.23 -9.18 -1.03
CA LEU A 378 15.86 -8.67 -1.06
C LEU A 378 15.39 -8.26 0.34
N VAL A 379 14.76 -7.09 0.41
CA VAL A 379 14.10 -6.59 1.63
C VAL A 379 12.68 -6.16 1.28
N TYR A 380 11.71 -6.52 2.11
CA TYR A 380 10.36 -5.98 2.02
C TYR A 380 9.99 -5.29 3.34
N LEU A 381 9.81 -3.97 3.27
CA LEU A 381 9.37 -3.10 4.36
C LEU A 381 7.88 -2.82 4.20
N ASN A 382 7.04 -3.67 4.78
CA ASN A 382 5.61 -3.41 4.89
C ASN A 382 5.35 -2.42 6.03
N SER A 383 5.68 -1.16 5.79
CA SER A 383 5.57 -0.06 6.76
C SER A 383 5.26 1.25 6.03
N CYS A 384 4.58 2.17 6.74
CA CYS A 384 4.20 3.47 6.19
C CYS A 384 5.45 4.29 5.80
N LEU A 385 5.38 5.01 4.68
CA LEU A 385 6.30 6.09 4.29
C LEU A 385 7.78 5.72 4.10
N THR A 386 8.24 4.51 4.43
CA THR A 386 9.67 4.12 4.35
C THR A 386 10.22 4.21 2.92
N GLY A 387 9.35 4.03 1.92
CA GLY A 387 9.63 4.14 0.49
C GLY A 387 9.23 5.49 -0.11
N SER A 388 9.29 6.58 0.67
CA SER A 388 9.00 7.95 0.21
C SER A 388 10.06 8.47 -0.78
N PHE A 389 10.23 7.79 -1.91
CA PHE A 389 11.29 8.04 -2.91
C PHE A 389 11.25 9.45 -3.50
N HIS A 390 10.12 10.16 -3.40
CA HIS A 390 9.98 11.55 -3.82
C HIS A 390 10.89 12.48 -2.98
N LEU A 391 11.14 12.14 -1.71
CA LEU A 391 12.02 12.89 -0.81
C LEU A 391 13.51 12.73 -1.17
N PRO A 392 14.37 13.70 -0.78
CA PRO A 392 15.83 13.58 -0.97
C PRO A 392 16.47 12.45 -0.16
N SER A 393 15.92 12.16 1.02
CA SER A 393 16.37 11.10 1.91
C SER A 393 15.16 10.32 2.43
N TYR A 394 15.25 8.99 2.38
CA TYR A 394 14.19 8.07 2.79
C TYR A 394 14.79 6.70 3.14
N LEU A 395 14.26 6.07 4.19
CA LEU A 395 14.85 4.90 4.85
C LEU A 395 15.12 3.74 3.89
N ALA A 396 14.11 3.36 3.10
CA ALA A 396 14.19 2.16 2.26
C ALA A 396 15.26 2.28 1.17
N GLY A 397 15.62 3.49 0.73
CA GLY A 397 16.67 3.71 -0.26
C GLY A 397 18.07 3.36 0.27
N TYR A 398 18.30 3.42 1.58
CA TYR A 398 19.62 3.08 2.14
C TYR A 398 19.92 1.58 2.09
N TYR A 399 18.92 0.71 1.93
CA TYR A 399 19.14 -0.71 1.72
C TYR A 399 19.92 -0.97 0.41
N PRO A 400 19.36 -0.71 -0.79
CA PRO A 400 20.05 -1.00 -2.03
C PRO A 400 21.15 0.00 -2.35
N PHE A 401 21.10 1.25 -1.89
CA PHE A 401 22.01 2.30 -2.40
C PHE A 401 23.17 2.67 -1.45
N SER A 402 23.33 1.96 -0.34
CA SER A 402 24.53 2.04 0.51
C SER A 402 25.45 0.84 0.26
N ASP A 403 26.54 0.75 1.03
CA ASP A 403 27.51 -0.35 0.98
C ASP A 403 26.97 -1.63 1.66
N ASN A 404 25.84 -2.10 1.13
CA ASN A 404 25.09 -3.28 1.52
C ASN A 404 25.02 -4.23 0.32
N ASP A 405 24.86 -5.54 0.54
CA ASP A 405 24.64 -6.53 -0.53
C ASP A 405 23.22 -6.50 -1.11
N ASN A 406 22.31 -5.71 -0.50
CA ASN A 406 20.94 -5.56 -0.96
C ASN A 406 20.85 -5.06 -2.41
N ILE A 407 20.00 -5.72 -3.19
CA ILE A 407 19.76 -5.49 -4.62
C ILE A 407 18.44 -4.74 -4.81
N ALA A 408 17.39 -5.15 -4.09
CA ALA A 408 16.08 -4.54 -4.17
C ALA A 408 15.42 -4.41 -2.78
N ALA A 409 14.69 -3.32 -2.61
CA ALA A 409 13.79 -3.09 -1.49
C ALA A 409 12.37 -2.79 -1.98
N VAL A 410 11.38 -3.49 -1.43
CA VAL A 410 9.95 -3.17 -1.62
C VAL A 410 9.49 -2.32 -0.43
N ALA A 411 8.90 -1.16 -0.69
CA ALA A 411 8.50 -0.22 0.36
C ALA A 411 7.35 0.71 -0.08
N ASN A 412 6.77 1.46 0.86
CA ASN A 412 5.58 2.29 0.60
C ASN A 412 5.86 3.80 0.62
N SER A 413 5.33 4.55 -0.35
CA SER A 413 5.52 6.01 -0.49
C SER A 413 4.61 6.85 0.43
N VAL A 414 3.49 6.28 0.89
CA VAL A 414 2.57 6.89 1.86
C VAL A 414 2.15 5.85 2.92
N GLY A 415 1.15 6.17 3.75
CA GLY A 415 0.64 5.27 4.78
C GLY A 415 -0.02 4.02 4.19
N VAL A 416 0.28 2.87 4.78
CA VAL A 416 -0.23 1.53 4.38
C VAL A 416 -1.16 0.95 5.45
N LEU A 417 -2.16 0.18 5.03
CA LEU A 417 -3.05 -0.54 5.93
C LEU A 417 -2.38 -1.84 6.44
N GLN A 418 -2.47 -2.11 7.74
CA GLN A 418 -1.90 -3.35 8.31
C GLN A 418 -2.72 -4.60 7.96
N ASP A 419 -4.01 -4.42 7.67
CA ASP A 419 -4.92 -5.53 7.32
C ASP A 419 -4.84 -5.98 5.86
N LEU A 420 -3.84 -5.53 5.10
CA LEU A 420 -3.56 -6.11 3.79
C LEU A 420 -3.20 -7.59 3.91
N TRP A 421 -3.16 -8.29 2.77
CA TRP A 421 -2.51 -9.59 2.64
C TRP A 421 -1.06 -9.39 2.19
N PRO A 422 -0.13 -9.02 3.09
CA PRO A 422 1.22 -8.63 2.66
C PRO A 422 2.03 -9.80 2.10
N GLY A 423 1.62 -11.04 2.35
CA GLY A 423 2.25 -12.23 1.78
C GLY A 423 1.63 -12.76 0.49
N GLU A 424 0.74 -12.00 -0.16
CA GLU A 424 0.12 -12.43 -1.41
C GLU A 424 1.18 -12.87 -2.44
N LEU A 425 1.05 -14.13 -2.89
CA LEU A 425 1.91 -14.75 -3.91
C LEU A 425 3.42 -14.70 -3.63
N MET A 426 3.83 -14.56 -2.36
CA MET A 426 5.22 -14.38 -1.98
C MET A 426 6.09 -15.61 -2.32
N GLY A 427 5.56 -16.83 -2.21
CA GLY A 427 6.28 -18.06 -2.54
C GLY A 427 6.70 -18.16 -4.00
N LEU A 428 6.11 -17.39 -4.92
CA LEU A 428 6.57 -17.27 -6.31
C LEU A 428 8.06 -16.91 -6.41
N LEU A 429 8.59 -16.18 -5.44
CA LEU A 429 10.00 -15.80 -5.36
C LEU A 429 10.92 -17.04 -5.34
N GLN A 430 10.51 -18.15 -4.70
CA GLN A 430 11.32 -19.38 -4.66
C GLN A 430 11.44 -20.07 -6.02
N HIS A 431 10.53 -19.78 -6.95
CA HIS A 431 10.55 -20.31 -8.33
C HIS A 431 11.32 -19.41 -9.30
N GLY A 432 11.98 -18.35 -8.79
CA GLY A 432 12.69 -17.38 -9.60
C GLY A 432 11.77 -16.42 -10.36
N VAL A 433 10.53 -16.23 -9.90
CA VAL A 433 9.72 -15.10 -10.37
C VAL A 433 10.46 -13.80 -10.02
N ARG A 434 10.58 -12.90 -11.00
CA ARG A 434 11.23 -11.60 -10.82
C ARG A 434 10.45 -10.78 -9.80
N VAL A 435 11.15 -10.03 -8.96
CA VAL A 435 10.54 -9.16 -7.94
C VAL A 435 9.49 -8.24 -8.57
N GLY A 436 9.75 -7.70 -9.76
CA GLY A 436 8.78 -6.91 -10.52
C GLY A 436 7.50 -7.67 -10.88
N ASN A 437 7.60 -8.91 -11.36
CA ASN A 437 6.42 -9.73 -11.69
C ASN A 437 5.62 -10.10 -10.45
N TRP A 438 6.29 -10.42 -9.34
CA TRP A 438 5.61 -10.63 -8.06
C TRP A 438 4.85 -9.37 -7.62
N MET A 439 5.49 -8.19 -7.71
CA MET A 439 4.89 -6.92 -7.30
C MET A 439 3.57 -6.61 -8.03
N LYS A 440 3.41 -7.00 -9.29
CA LYS A 440 2.17 -6.78 -10.07
C LYS A 440 0.90 -7.32 -9.38
N HIS A 441 1.05 -8.27 -8.46
CA HIS A 441 -0.06 -8.91 -7.77
C HIS A 441 -0.44 -8.25 -6.44
N MET A 442 0.48 -7.52 -5.80
CA MET A 442 0.28 -6.96 -4.45
C MET A 442 0.30 -5.42 -4.42
N ALA A 443 0.49 -4.78 -5.57
CA ALA A 443 0.75 -3.35 -5.63
C ALA A 443 -0.50 -2.49 -5.42
N TYR A 444 -0.38 -1.53 -4.49
CA TYR A 444 -1.23 -0.36 -4.41
C TYR A 444 -0.55 0.85 -5.07
N LEU A 445 -1.20 2.03 -5.05
CA LEU A 445 -0.54 3.25 -5.51
C LEU A 445 0.76 3.54 -4.74
N GLU A 446 0.79 3.21 -3.45
CA GLU A 446 1.91 3.49 -2.57
C GLU A 446 3.04 2.47 -2.63
N THR A 447 2.85 1.28 -3.19
CA THR A 447 3.85 0.20 -3.16
C THR A 447 4.86 0.39 -4.29
N HIS A 448 6.17 0.38 -4.00
CA HIS A 448 7.25 0.60 -4.99
C HIS A 448 8.43 -0.34 -4.78
N ILE A 449 9.12 -0.68 -5.88
CA ILE A 449 10.45 -1.30 -5.86
C ILE A 449 11.52 -0.21 -5.96
N LEU A 450 12.51 -0.29 -5.07
CA LEU A 450 13.71 0.53 -5.07
C LEU A 450 14.88 -0.40 -5.41
N GLY A 451 15.57 -0.11 -6.51
CA GLY A 451 16.62 -0.98 -7.05
C GLY A 451 16.18 -1.75 -8.30
N ASP A 452 16.67 -2.97 -8.45
CA ASP A 452 16.56 -3.79 -9.66
C ASP A 452 15.32 -4.70 -9.60
N PRO A 453 14.26 -4.41 -10.38
CA PRO A 453 13.04 -5.23 -10.37
C PRO A 453 13.23 -6.57 -11.06
N THR A 454 14.31 -6.75 -11.82
CA THR A 454 14.61 -7.99 -12.55
C THR A 454 15.34 -9.02 -11.70
N TYR A 455 15.68 -8.67 -10.46
CA TYR A 455 16.24 -9.62 -9.50
C TYR A 455 15.28 -10.79 -9.30
N HIS A 456 15.84 -11.98 -9.20
CA HIS A 456 15.11 -13.21 -8.88
C HIS A 456 16.05 -14.15 -8.11
N PHE A 457 15.48 -15.01 -7.27
CA PHE A 457 16.25 -16.12 -6.68
C PHE A 457 16.52 -17.19 -7.74
N ALA A 458 17.53 -18.03 -7.50
CA ALA A 458 17.83 -19.17 -8.36
C ALA A 458 16.70 -20.20 -8.30
N GLY A 459 16.33 -20.75 -9.46
CA GLY A 459 15.36 -21.82 -9.63
C GLY A 459 15.65 -22.56 -10.94
N ASP A 460 14.81 -23.53 -11.31
CA ASP A 460 14.94 -24.18 -12.61
C ASP A 460 14.83 -23.16 -13.74
N ALA A 461 15.84 -23.07 -14.60
CA ALA A 461 15.92 -22.01 -15.59
C ALA A 461 14.77 -22.05 -16.60
N GLY A 462 14.28 -23.25 -16.93
CA GLY A 462 13.17 -23.46 -17.87
C GLY A 462 11.84 -23.05 -17.25
N GLU A 463 11.52 -23.55 -16.07
CA GLU A 463 10.28 -23.20 -15.35
C GLU A 463 10.24 -21.72 -14.99
N ARG A 464 11.36 -21.18 -14.49
CA ARG A 464 11.53 -19.74 -14.23
C ARG A 464 11.19 -18.90 -15.46
N LEU A 465 11.73 -19.25 -16.63
CA LEU A 465 11.48 -18.49 -17.85
C LEU A 465 10.01 -18.61 -18.28
N LYS A 466 9.42 -19.81 -18.19
CA LYS A 466 8.00 -20.04 -18.52
C LYS A 466 7.07 -19.20 -17.66
N ILE A 467 7.22 -19.23 -16.32
CA ILE A 467 6.32 -18.50 -15.42
C ILE A 467 6.46 -16.99 -15.55
N ASN A 468 7.69 -16.46 -15.64
CA ASN A 468 7.89 -15.02 -15.86
C ASN A 468 7.32 -14.58 -17.22
N THR A 469 7.50 -15.38 -18.27
CA THR A 469 6.91 -15.10 -19.59
C THR A 469 5.38 -15.13 -19.53
N ALA A 470 4.80 -16.09 -18.81
CA ALA A 470 3.34 -16.21 -18.69
C ALA A 470 2.73 -15.02 -17.94
N ILE A 471 3.40 -14.53 -16.90
CA ILE A 471 3.00 -13.31 -16.17
C ILE A 471 3.19 -12.06 -17.06
N GLY A 472 4.36 -11.94 -17.70
CA GLY A 472 4.71 -10.77 -18.51
C GLY A 472 3.90 -10.61 -19.78
N THR A 473 3.41 -11.71 -20.35
CA THR A 473 2.54 -11.68 -21.55
C THR A 473 1.06 -11.76 -21.24
N HIS A 474 0.67 -11.90 -19.96
CA HIS A 474 -0.70 -12.22 -19.55
C HIS A 474 -1.27 -13.43 -20.30
N ASP A 475 -0.58 -14.57 -20.19
CA ASP A 475 -0.85 -15.75 -21.01
C ASP A 475 -2.34 -16.14 -21.04
N GLY A 476 -2.95 -16.06 -22.22
CA GLY A 476 -4.37 -16.37 -22.41
C GLY A 476 -4.71 -17.87 -22.41
N ARG A 477 -3.73 -18.76 -22.27
CA ARG A 477 -3.94 -20.22 -22.34
C ARG A 477 -4.49 -20.76 -21.03
N VAL A 478 -5.81 -20.95 -20.96
CA VAL A 478 -6.50 -21.62 -19.85
C VAL A 478 -5.86 -22.96 -19.48
N SER A 479 -5.36 -23.74 -20.45
CA SER A 479 -4.72 -25.03 -20.19
C SER A 479 -3.42 -24.93 -19.39
N TYR A 480 -2.64 -23.85 -19.57
CA TYR A 480 -1.41 -23.63 -18.80
C TYR A 480 -1.73 -23.39 -17.32
N TRP A 481 -2.66 -22.47 -17.04
CA TRP A 481 -3.08 -22.17 -15.67
C TRP A 481 -3.76 -23.37 -15.00
N LYS A 482 -4.58 -24.16 -15.73
CA LYS A 482 -5.13 -25.42 -15.22
C LYS A 482 -4.07 -26.48 -14.90
N THR A 483 -2.89 -26.42 -15.52
CA THR A 483 -1.76 -27.28 -15.15
C THR A 483 -1.14 -26.82 -13.84
N LEU A 484 -0.81 -25.52 -13.70
CA LEU A 484 -0.28 -24.96 -12.45
C LEU A 484 -1.23 -25.19 -11.26
N LEU A 485 -2.54 -25.14 -11.50
CA LEU A 485 -3.55 -25.38 -10.47
C LEU A 485 -3.51 -26.81 -9.90
N LYS A 486 -2.87 -27.77 -10.57
CA LYS A 486 -2.71 -29.16 -10.09
C LYS A 486 -1.39 -29.42 -9.39
N GLU A 487 -0.46 -28.47 -9.42
CA GLU A 487 0.82 -28.59 -8.74
C GLU A 487 0.60 -28.61 -7.23
N ASN A 488 1.40 -29.38 -6.49
CA ASN A 488 1.37 -29.37 -5.03
C ASN A 488 2.17 -28.18 -4.49
N ASP A 489 1.78 -26.98 -4.91
CA ASP A 489 2.44 -25.72 -4.59
C ASP A 489 1.40 -24.63 -4.36
N ALA A 490 1.44 -24.02 -3.17
CA ALA A 490 0.41 -23.10 -2.73
C ALA A 490 0.33 -21.84 -3.59
N ASP A 491 1.46 -21.24 -3.98
CA ASP A 491 1.46 -19.98 -4.72
C ASP A 491 1.34 -20.19 -6.24
N LEU A 492 1.77 -21.33 -6.79
CA LEU A 492 1.43 -21.68 -8.19
C LEU A 492 -0.07 -21.91 -8.36
N GLN A 493 -0.73 -22.59 -7.40
CA GLN A 493 -2.18 -22.74 -7.39
C GLN A 493 -2.89 -21.38 -7.25
N ALA A 494 -2.48 -20.55 -6.30
CA ALA A 494 -3.07 -19.22 -6.11
C ALA A 494 -2.88 -18.34 -7.36
N LEU A 495 -1.68 -18.33 -7.97
CA LEU A 495 -1.43 -17.60 -9.21
C LEU A 495 -2.35 -18.10 -10.34
N ALA A 496 -2.54 -19.41 -10.46
CA ALA A 496 -3.46 -19.97 -11.45
C ALA A 496 -4.90 -19.48 -11.24
N LEU A 497 -5.38 -19.38 -10.00
CA LEU A 497 -6.71 -18.82 -9.70
C LEU A 497 -6.84 -17.35 -10.13
N VAL A 498 -5.79 -16.54 -9.96
CA VAL A 498 -5.74 -15.13 -10.42
C VAL A 498 -5.90 -15.01 -11.92
N TYR A 499 -5.24 -15.87 -12.70
CA TYR A 499 -5.33 -15.79 -14.16
C TYR A 499 -6.59 -16.46 -14.70
N LEU A 500 -7.04 -17.56 -14.09
CA LEU A 500 -8.28 -18.21 -14.49
C LEU A 500 -9.51 -17.32 -14.25
N SER A 501 -9.50 -16.45 -13.24
CA SER A 501 -10.60 -15.51 -13.01
C SER A 501 -10.77 -14.50 -14.15
N ARG A 502 -9.69 -14.20 -14.88
CA ARG A 502 -9.69 -13.29 -16.04
C ARG A 502 -10.08 -14.00 -17.34
N LEU A 503 -9.98 -15.33 -17.39
CA LEU A 503 -10.08 -16.11 -18.62
C LEU A 503 -11.33 -16.98 -18.70
N LEU A 504 -11.87 -17.43 -17.55
CA LEU A 504 -13.03 -18.32 -17.50
C LEU A 504 -14.34 -17.53 -17.38
N PRO A 505 -15.43 -18.01 -18.00
CA PRO A 505 -16.76 -17.48 -17.73
C PRO A 505 -17.19 -17.79 -16.29
N GLU A 506 -18.01 -16.92 -15.70
CA GLU A 506 -18.47 -17.03 -14.30
C GLU A 506 -19.05 -18.42 -13.97
N LYS A 507 -19.82 -19.01 -14.89
CA LYS A 507 -20.45 -20.34 -14.72
C LYS A 507 -19.44 -21.47 -14.47
N GLU A 508 -18.22 -21.35 -15.00
CA GLU A 508 -17.12 -22.31 -14.76
C GLU A 508 -16.23 -21.88 -13.59
N LEU A 509 -15.99 -20.57 -13.47
CA LEU A 509 -15.11 -19.99 -12.47
C LEU A 509 -15.67 -20.11 -11.05
N SER A 510 -16.93 -19.74 -10.84
CA SER A 510 -17.53 -19.67 -9.50
C SER A 510 -17.49 -21.02 -8.76
N PRO A 511 -17.94 -22.14 -9.38
CA PRO A 511 -17.85 -23.45 -8.73
C PRO A 511 -16.40 -23.89 -8.48
N LEU A 512 -15.47 -23.54 -9.39
CA LEU A 512 -14.05 -23.83 -9.23
C LEU A 512 -13.46 -23.12 -8.01
N LEU A 513 -13.68 -21.82 -7.88
CA LEU A 513 -13.17 -21.05 -6.74
C LEU A 513 -13.76 -21.56 -5.42
N LYS A 514 -15.08 -21.81 -5.39
CA LYS A 514 -15.74 -22.42 -4.22
C LYS A 514 -15.14 -23.76 -3.85
N GLN A 515 -14.87 -24.62 -4.83
CA GLN A 515 -14.20 -25.89 -4.60
C GLN A 515 -12.84 -25.70 -3.93
N TYR A 516 -11.99 -24.81 -4.46
CA TYR A 516 -10.66 -24.57 -3.89
C TYR A 516 -10.72 -23.93 -2.50
N TYR A 517 -11.70 -23.07 -2.24
CA TYR A 517 -11.94 -22.56 -0.91
C TYR A 517 -12.27 -23.69 0.08
N PHE A 518 -13.21 -24.59 -0.23
CA PHE A 518 -13.62 -25.63 0.72
C PHE A 518 -12.67 -26.83 0.82
N GLN A 519 -11.85 -27.10 -0.20
CA GLN A 519 -11.08 -28.33 -0.30
C GLN A 519 -9.56 -28.14 -0.19
N SER A 520 -9.03 -26.93 -0.42
CA SER A 520 -7.58 -26.74 -0.39
C SER A 520 -7.02 -26.78 1.03
N ALA A 521 -5.95 -27.55 1.21
CA ALA A 521 -5.18 -27.56 2.44
C ALA A 521 -4.39 -26.26 2.64
N PHE A 522 -4.10 -25.53 1.57
CA PHE A 522 -3.32 -24.30 1.61
C PHE A 522 -4.20 -23.09 1.87
N GLU A 523 -4.00 -22.45 3.02
CA GLU A 523 -4.69 -21.24 3.42
C GLU A 523 -4.54 -20.08 2.43
N THR A 524 -3.40 -19.97 1.74
CA THR A 524 -3.19 -18.93 0.71
C THR A 524 -4.01 -19.20 -0.54
N VAL A 525 -4.21 -20.47 -0.92
CA VAL A 525 -5.10 -20.85 -2.03
C VAL A 525 -6.56 -20.59 -1.66
N ARG A 526 -6.97 -20.92 -0.42
CA ARG A 526 -8.31 -20.57 0.07
C ARG A 526 -8.51 -19.05 0.11
N THR A 527 -7.50 -18.29 0.53
CA THR A 527 -7.52 -16.83 0.55
C THR A 527 -7.68 -16.28 -0.87
N GLN A 528 -6.91 -16.78 -1.83
CA GLN A 528 -7.03 -16.35 -3.22
C GLN A 528 -8.42 -16.68 -3.79
N ALA A 529 -8.92 -17.90 -3.55
CA ALA A 529 -10.25 -18.31 -3.96
C ALA A 529 -11.34 -17.39 -3.38
N PHE A 530 -11.23 -17.05 -2.09
CA PHE A 530 -12.12 -16.09 -1.43
C PHE A 530 -12.07 -14.72 -2.09
N ILE A 531 -10.89 -14.17 -2.35
CA ILE A 531 -10.71 -12.86 -3.00
C ILE A 531 -11.29 -12.87 -4.43
N GLN A 532 -11.05 -13.93 -5.21
CA GLN A 532 -11.61 -14.01 -6.56
C GLN A 532 -13.14 -14.23 -6.55
N LEU A 533 -13.71 -14.93 -5.55
CA LEU A 533 -15.16 -15.07 -5.42
C LEU A 533 -15.83 -13.75 -5.06
N ARG A 534 -15.18 -12.94 -4.21
CA ARG A 534 -15.65 -11.60 -3.84
C ARG A 534 -15.92 -10.72 -5.05
N GLN A 535 -15.18 -10.91 -6.14
CA GLN A 535 -15.38 -10.18 -7.40
C GLN A 535 -16.72 -10.54 -8.09
N LEU A 536 -17.25 -11.74 -7.86
CA LEU A 536 -18.47 -12.22 -8.50
C LEU A 536 -19.73 -11.81 -7.72
N GLU A 537 -19.63 -11.73 -6.39
CA GLU A 537 -20.73 -11.35 -5.48
C GLU A 537 -22.01 -12.17 -5.71
N ASN A 538 -21.83 -13.43 -6.10
CA ASN A 538 -22.89 -14.36 -6.43
C ASN A 538 -23.20 -15.31 -5.25
N PRO A 539 -24.16 -16.23 -5.38
CA PRO A 539 -24.52 -17.13 -4.27
C PRO A 539 -23.36 -17.96 -3.72
N ASP A 540 -22.39 -18.37 -4.55
CA ASP A 540 -21.22 -19.13 -4.07
C ASP A 540 -20.31 -18.27 -3.19
N TYR A 541 -20.12 -16.99 -3.54
CA TYR A 541 -19.39 -16.06 -2.67
C TYR A 541 -20.07 -15.92 -1.31
N PHE A 542 -21.39 -15.75 -1.27
CA PHE A 542 -22.11 -15.61 -0.01
C PHE A 542 -22.06 -16.88 0.85
N GLU A 543 -22.13 -18.07 0.23
CA GLU A 543 -21.92 -19.34 0.94
C GLU A 543 -20.51 -19.43 1.53
N VAL A 544 -19.49 -19.06 0.76
CA VAL A 544 -18.10 -19.01 1.22
C VAL A 544 -17.91 -17.96 2.32
N LEU A 545 -18.54 -16.79 2.21
CA LEU A 545 -18.48 -15.73 3.22
C LEU A 545 -19.07 -16.20 4.56
N HIS A 546 -20.20 -16.91 4.53
CA HIS A 546 -20.76 -17.56 5.72
C HIS A 546 -19.81 -18.61 6.31
N ALA A 547 -19.06 -19.35 5.49
CA ALA A 547 -18.10 -20.34 5.97
C ALA A 547 -16.79 -19.72 6.49
N ALA A 548 -16.34 -18.61 5.90
CA ALA A 548 -15.07 -17.93 6.16
C ALA A 548 -14.91 -17.41 7.57
N LYS A 549 -16.01 -17.14 8.28
CA LYS A 549 -15.98 -16.82 9.72
C LYS A 549 -15.36 -17.94 10.57
N SER A 550 -15.42 -19.19 10.11
CA SER A 550 -14.88 -20.35 10.84
C SER A 550 -13.63 -20.95 10.20
N ASP A 551 -13.02 -20.30 9.20
CA ASP A 551 -11.78 -20.79 8.59
C ASP A 551 -10.65 -20.86 9.64
N SER A 552 -9.74 -21.82 9.54
CA SER A 552 -8.62 -21.96 10.46
C SER A 552 -7.61 -20.82 10.33
N TYR A 553 -7.49 -20.22 9.15
CA TYR A 553 -6.58 -19.11 8.89
C TYR A 553 -7.20 -17.77 9.34
N GLU A 554 -6.55 -17.12 10.30
CA GLU A 554 -7.03 -15.86 10.89
C GLU A 554 -7.23 -14.77 9.83
N PHE A 555 -6.39 -14.71 8.80
CA PHE A 555 -6.52 -13.72 7.74
C PHE A 555 -7.83 -13.84 6.96
N ILE A 556 -8.30 -15.07 6.68
CA ILE A 556 -9.59 -15.30 6.01
C ILE A 556 -10.73 -14.86 6.92
N ARG A 557 -10.69 -15.20 8.22
CA ARG A 557 -11.69 -14.72 9.20
C ARG A 557 -11.71 -13.20 9.26
N ARG A 558 -10.53 -12.57 9.32
CA ARG A 558 -10.37 -11.11 9.32
C ARG A 558 -10.95 -10.49 8.06
N SER A 559 -10.63 -11.04 6.88
CA SER A 559 -11.13 -10.58 5.58
C SER A 559 -12.64 -10.72 5.48
N ALA A 560 -13.20 -11.84 5.95
CA ALA A 560 -14.64 -12.05 6.02
C ALA A 560 -15.32 -10.97 6.86
N VAL A 561 -14.80 -10.64 8.06
CA VAL A 561 -15.37 -9.56 8.88
C VAL A 561 -15.34 -8.21 8.17
N TYR A 562 -14.28 -7.92 7.41
CA TYR A 562 -14.25 -6.73 6.57
C TYR A 562 -15.40 -6.73 5.57
N ASP A 563 -15.58 -7.82 4.84
CA ASP A 563 -16.63 -7.93 3.81
C ASP A 563 -18.04 -7.89 4.40
N LEU A 564 -18.30 -8.58 5.51
CA LEU A 564 -19.57 -8.52 6.24
C LEU A 564 -19.93 -7.07 6.63
N ALA A 565 -18.93 -6.32 7.10
CA ALA A 565 -19.09 -4.93 7.53
C ALA A 565 -19.24 -3.95 6.35
N GLU A 566 -18.58 -4.20 5.22
CA GLU A 566 -18.66 -3.38 4.00
C GLU A 566 -19.90 -3.70 3.16
N PHE A 567 -20.50 -4.88 3.32
CA PHE A 567 -21.79 -5.23 2.72
C PHE A 567 -22.95 -4.56 3.46
N GLY A 568 -22.97 -4.70 4.79
CA GLY A 568 -23.90 -4.00 5.68
C GLY A 568 -25.36 -4.51 5.68
N GLY A 569 -25.60 -5.65 5.04
CA GLY A 569 -26.91 -6.30 5.01
C GLY A 569 -27.26 -7.01 6.32
N ASN A 570 -28.56 -7.19 6.57
CA ASN A 570 -29.08 -7.77 7.81
C ASN A 570 -28.74 -9.26 7.99
N ASP A 571 -28.54 -10.00 6.89
CA ASP A 571 -28.28 -11.44 6.87
C ASP A 571 -27.02 -11.84 7.65
N PHE A 572 -26.10 -10.89 7.84
CA PHE A 572 -24.80 -11.11 8.46
C PHE A 572 -24.70 -10.65 9.91
N VAL A 573 -25.74 -10.01 10.47
CA VAL A 573 -25.73 -9.57 11.88
C VAL A 573 -25.56 -10.77 12.82
N LYS A 574 -26.28 -11.85 12.54
CA LYS A 574 -26.15 -13.12 13.25
C LYS A 574 -24.72 -13.65 13.21
N ASP A 575 -24.09 -13.60 12.05
CA ASP A 575 -22.74 -14.13 11.83
C ASP A 575 -21.67 -13.31 12.54
N MET A 576 -21.79 -11.98 12.53
CA MET A 576 -20.88 -11.10 13.25
C MET A 576 -20.91 -11.36 14.76
N ILE A 577 -22.11 -11.52 15.34
CA ILE A 577 -22.26 -11.85 16.75
C ILE A 577 -21.73 -13.26 17.04
N GLN A 578 -22.03 -14.24 16.17
CA GLN A 578 -21.55 -15.61 16.34
C GLN A 578 -20.02 -15.67 16.34
N LEU A 579 -19.37 -14.98 15.40
CA LEU A 579 -17.91 -14.96 15.28
C LEU A 579 -17.24 -14.33 16.50
N TYR A 580 -17.82 -13.25 17.02
CA TYR A 580 -17.31 -12.60 18.23
C TYR A 580 -17.30 -13.56 19.43
N VAL A 581 -18.34 -14.39 19.52
CA VAL A 581 -18.53 -15.34 20.62
C VAL A 581 -17.66 -16.60 20.43
N SER A 582 -17.43 -17.04 19.20
CA SER A 582 -16.68 -18.28 18.93
C SER A 582 -15.17 -18.15 19.06
N ASP A 583 -14.60 -16.97 18.82
CA ASP A 583 -13.15 -16.72 18.89
C ASP A 583 -12.84 -15.37 19.56
N PRO A 584 -13.18 -15.19 20.85
CA PRO A 584 -12.99 -13.91 21.55
C PRO A 584 -11.52 -13.53 21.73
N HIS A 585 -10.59 -14.47 21.52
CA HIS A 585 -9.15 -14.29 21.66
C HIS A 585 -8.48 -13.76 20.37
N SER A 586 -9.23 -13.69 19.27
CA SER A 586 -8.74 -13.07 18.04
C SER A 586 -8.84 -11.55 18.12
N GLU A 587 -7.83 -10.91 18.72
CA GLU A 587 -7.85 -9.48 19.02
C GLU A 587 -8.10 -8.61 17.77
N ARG A 588 -7.46 -8.94 16.65
CA ARG A 588 -7.63 -8.16 15.42
C ARG A 588 -9.03 -8.33 14.80
N VAL A 589 -9.53 -9.56 14.72
CA VAL A 589 -10.89 -9.87 14.25
C VAL A 589 -11.93 -9.24 15.18
N GLY A 590 -11.78 -9.43 16.49
CA GLY A 590 -12.65 -8.88 17.54
C GLY A 590 -12.67 -7.35 17.56
N TYR A 591 -11.53 -6.70 17.34
CA TYR A 591 -11.45 -5.24 17.20
C TYR A 591 -12.30 -4.74 16.02
N ARG A 592 -12.17 -5.37 14.85
CA ARG A 592 -12.97 -5.01 13.68
C ARG A 592 -14.45 -5.29 13.94
N LEU A 593 -14.81 -6.44 14.50
CA LEU A 593 -16.20 -6.78 14.85
C LEU A 593 -16.83 -5.73 15.78
N ARG A 594 -16.14 -5.32 16.85
CA ARG A 594 -16.63 -4.25 17.75
C ARG A 594 -16.89 -2.96 17.01
N THR A 595 -15.98 -2.56 16.12
CA THR A 595 -16.16 -1.35 15.32
C THR A 595 -17.36 -1.49 14.39
N SER A 596 -17.47 -2.62 13.69
CA SER A 596 -18.52 -2.89 12.71
C SER A 596 -19.91 -3.05 13.31
N LEU A 597 -20.03 -3.50 14.56
CA LEU A 597 -21.32 -3.57 15.28
C LEU A 597 -21.99 -2.21 15.45
N SER A 598 -21.23 -1.12 15.39
CA SER A 598 -21.82 0.22 15.40
C SER A 598 -22.50 0.59 14.09
N PHE A 599 -22.33 -0.21 13.02
CA PHE A 599 -22.80 0.08 11.66
C PHE A 599 -24.02 -0.72 11.22
N VAL A 600 -24.37 -1.78 11.96
CA VAL A 600 -25.45 -2.72 11.61
C VAL A 600 -26.82 -2.26 12.14
N ASP A 601 -27.88 -2.99 11.77
CA ASP A 601 -29.22 -2.78 12.32
C ASP A 601 -29.23 -2.98 13.85
N PRO A 602 -29.58 -1.96 14.65
CA PRO A 602 -29.50 -2.04 16.10
C PRO A 602 -30.57 -2.95 16.72
N THR A 603 -31.72 -3.10 16.05
CA THR A 603 -32.80 -3.98 16.53
C THR A 603 -32.37 -5.44 16.38
N LEU A 604 -31.89 -5.82 15.21
CA LEU A 604 -31.40 -7.17 14.95
C LEU A 604 -30.16 -7.49 15.78
N ALA A 605 -29.24 -6.54 15.94
CA ALA A 605 -28.06 -6.74 16.78
C ALA A 605 -28.45 -7.03 18.23
N ARG A 606 -29.40 -6.28 18.81
CA ARG A 606 -29.91 -6.53 20.18
C ARG A 606 -30.59 -7.90 20.29
N GLN A 607 -31.39 -8.29 19.31
CA GLN A 607 -32.03 -9.62 19.28
C GLN A 607 -30.99 -10.74 19.27
N GLU A 608 -29.95 -10.61 18.45
CA GLU A 608 -28.89 -11.61 18.34
C GLU A 608 -27.95 -11.62 19.55
N ILE A 609 -27.67 -10.47 20.16
CA ILE A 609 -26.95 -10.39 21.45
C ILE A 609 -27.75 -11.12 22.54
N ASP A 610 -29.06 -10.87 22.63
CA ASP A 610 -29.90 -11.55 23.62
C ASP A 610 -29.90 -13.08 23.41
N ARG A 611 -30.10 -13.50 22.15
CA ARG A 611 -30.20 -14.91 21.75
C ARG A 611 -28.89 -15.67 21.91
N GLN A 612 -27.78 -15.13 21.44
CA GLN A 612 -26.49 -15.83 21.35
C GLN A 612 -25.59 -15.61 22.57
N ILE A 613 -25.81 -14.52 23.32
CA ILE A 613 -24.95 -14.14 24.45
C ILE A 613 -25.70 -14.22 25.77
N ARG A 614 -26.75 -13.41 25.95
CA ARG A 614 -27.45 -13.30 27.25
C ARG A 614 -28.09 -14.62 27.67
N ARG A 615 -28.70 -15.33 26.73
CA ARG A 615 -29.37 -16.62 26.97
C ARG A 615 -28.44 -17.82 26.79
N ASN A 616 -27.14 -17.61 26.58
CA ASN A 616 -26.19 -18.70 26.37
C ASN A 616 -25.47 -19.07 27.68
N PRO A 617 -25.85 -20.18 28.34
CA PRO A 617 -25.29 -20.57 29.63
C PRO A 617 -23.82 -20.98 29.55
N ASN A 618 -23.30 -21.25 28.35
CA ASN A 618 -21.91 -21.67 28.15
C ASN A 618 -20.93 -20.49 28.12
N LEU A 619 -21.42 -19.25 28.12
CA LEU A 619 -20.56 -18.06 28.09
C LEU A 619 -20.28 -17.54 29.50
N SER A 620 -19.00 -17.57 29.85
CA SER A 620 -18.50 -16.87 31.03
C SER A 620 -18.71 -15.37 30.85
N ASN A 621 -19.26 -14.71 31.89
CA ASN A 621 -19.55 -13.27 31.88
C ASN A 621 -20.45 -12.82 30.72
N GLY A 622 -21.34 -13.69 30.22
CA GLY A 622 -22.24 -13.38 29.09
C GLY A 622 -23.06 -12.10 29.29
N GLN A 623 -23.57 -11.86 30.51
CA GLN A 623 -24.29 -10.63 30.83
C GLN A 623 -23.44 -9.36 30.62
N LEU A 624 -22.23 -9.33 31.20
CA LEU A 624 -21.31 -8.19 31.05
C LEU A 624 -20.89 -7.99 29.59
N LEU A 625 -20.70 -9.08 28.85
CA LEU A 625 -20.40 -9.00 27.42
C LEU A 625 -21.57 -8.42 26.63
N ALA A 626 -22.80 -8.89 26.88
CA ALA A 626 -24.00 -8.38 26.23
C ALA A 626 -24.17 -6.88 26.48
N GLU A 627 -24.00 -6.42 27.71
CA GLU A 627 -24.06 -5.00 28.07
C GLU A 627 -23.01 -4.16 27.32
N LYS A 628 -21.77 -4.65 27.21
CA LYS A 628 -20.71 -3.97 26.45
C LYS A 628 -21.06 -3.85 24.96
N LEU A 629 -21.57 -4.92 24.34
CA LEU A 629 -21.93 -4.88 22.91
C LEU A 629 -23.18 -4.01 22.67
N GLU A 630 -24.16 -4.02 23.57
CA GLU A 630 -25.32 -3.14 23.49
C GLU A 630 -24.94 -1.66 23.61
N GLN A 631 -23.94 -1.31 24.42
CA GLN A 631 -23.41 0.05 24.48
C GLN A 631 -22.80 0.49 23.14
N ILE A 632 -22.08 -0.41 22.45
CA ILE A 632 -21.52 -0.14 21.12
C ILE A 632 -22.65 0.10 20.12
N VAL A 633 -23.65 -0.79 20.09
CA VAL A 633 -24.83 -0.67 19.21
C VAL A 633 -25.58 0.65 19.47
N ALA A 634 -25.86 0.97 20.73
CA ALA A 634 -26.51 2.22 21.12
C ALA A 634 -25.67 3.46 20.75
N SER A 635 -24.34 3.37 20.83
CA SER A 635 -23.46 4.45 20.39
C SER A 635 -23.53 4.66 18.88
N GLY A 636 -23.55 3.59 18.08
CA GLY A 636 -23.73 3.66 16.63
C GLY A 636 -25.08 4.25 16.23
N GLU A 637 -26.15 3.84 16.90
CA GLU A 637 -27.49 4.38 16.69
C GLU A 637 -27.55 5.88 16.99
N ARG A 638 -27.03 6.33 18.14
CA ARG A 638 -26.95 7.76 18.46
C ARG A 638 -26.10 8.55 17.46
N ALA A 639 -24.99 7.97 17.00
CA ALA A 639 -24.13 8.60 16.00
C ALA A 639 -24.88 8.81 14.68
N THR A 640 -25.57 7.78 14.16
CA THR A 640 -26.36 7.90 12.91
C THR A 640 -27.48 8.93 13.02
N GLN A 641 -28.22 8.95 14.14
CA GLN A 641 -29.27 9.96 14.37
C GLN A 641 -28.71 11.40 14.38
N LYS A 642 -27.55 11.60 15.05
CA LYS A 642 -26.88 12.90 15.07
C LYS A 642 -26.44 13.32 13.66
N LEU A 643 -25.82 12.41 12.93
CA LEU A 643 -25.33 12.63 11.57
C LEU A 643 -26.48 13.00 10.64
N GLU A 644 -27.56 12.23 10.64
CA GLU A 644 -28.74 12.48 9.82
C GLU A 644 -29.34 13.86 10.09
N LYS A 645 -29.56 14.19 11.37
CA LYS A 645 -30.07 15.51 11.78
C LYS A 645 -29.16 16.63 11.28
N SER A 646 -27.84 16.49 11.42
CA SER A 646 -26.88 17.51 11.01
C SER A 646 -26.81 17.68 9.50
N ILE A 647 -26.83 16.58 8.75
CA ILE A 647 -26.71 16.59 7.28
C ILE A 647 -27.95 17.22 6.64
N LEU A 648 -29.14 16.94 7.19
CA LEU A 648 -30.41 17.43 6.65
C LEU A 648 -30.77 18.86 7.13
N ASN A 649 -30.09 19.38 8.15
CA ASN A 649 -30.33 20.74 8.64
C ASN A 649 -29.81 21.79 7.66
N LYS A 650 -30.70 22.44 6.90
CA LYS A 650 -30.33 23.47 5.92
C LYS A 650 -29.87 24.80 6.56
N ASP A 651 -30.14 25.00 7.85
CA ASP A 651 -29.67 26.17 8.61
C ASP A 651 -28.24 25.99 9.16
N GLU A 652 -27.71 24.76 9.12
CA GLU A 652 -26.34 24.44 9.54
C GLU A 652 -25.33 24.94 8.50
N LYS A 653 -24.14 25.34 8.96
CA LYS A 653 -23.06 25.79 8.06
C LYS A 653 -22.68 24.66 7.10
N GLU A 654 -22.55 24.97 5.81
CA GLU A 654 -22.18 23.97 4.79
C GLU A 654 -20.90 23.21 5.12
N LYS A 655 -19.90 23.90 5.69
CA LYS A 655 -18.65 23.28 6.13
C LYS A 655 -18.89 22.17 7.15
N GLU A 656 -19.77 22.39 8.13
CA GLU A 656 -20.06 21.40 9.17
C GLU A 656 -20.86 20.23 8.60
N ARG A 657 -21.86 20.51 7.74
CA ARG A 657 -22.58 19.47 6.99
C ARG A 657 -21.62 18.60 6.18
N MET A 658 -20.69 19.20 5.46
CA MET A 658 -19.67 18.46 4.69
C MET A 658 -18.72 17.64 5.57
N ASN A 659 -18.33 18.15 6.75
CA ASN A 659 -17.50 17.39 7.69
C ASN A 659 -18.22 16.13 8.18
N GLU A 660 -19.50 16.25 8.53
CA GLU A 660 -20.32 15.12 8.96
C GLU A 660 -20.53 14.10 7.82
N ILE A 661 -20.71 14.56 6.57
CA ILE A 661 -20.73 13.66 5.40
C ILE A 661 -19.38 12.92 5.25
N ARG A 662 -18.25 13.62 5.39
CA ARG A 662 -16.90 13.04 5.24
C ARG A 662 -16.59 11.97 6.28
N THR A 663 -17.22 12.00 7.45
CA THR A 663 -17.15 10.93 8.46
C THR A 663 -17.49 9.55 7.85
N MET A 664 -18.38 9.50 6.85
CA MET A 664 -18.79 8.25 6.19
C MET A 664 -17.69 7.62 5.31
N ARG A 665 -16.63 8.37 4.98
CA ARG A 665 -15.44 7.81 4.30
C ARG A 665 -14.72 6.77 5.17
N LEU A 666 -14.81 6.91 6.49
CA LEU A 666 -14.20 6.04 7.48
C LEU A 666 -15.21 5.08 8.12
N TYR A 667 -16.37 5.60 8.52
CA TYR A 667 -17.38 4.83 9.24
C TYR A 667 -18.51 4.37 8.30
N ARG A 668 -18.68 3.05 8.16
CA ARG A 668 -19.57 2.42 7.19
C ARG A 668 -21.02 2.33 7.65
N TYR A 669 -21.60 3.44 8.08
CA TYR A 669 -23.00 3.46 8.50
C TYR A 669 -23.92 3.28 7.28
N HIS A 670 -24.20 2.02 6.88
CA HIS A 670 -25.00 1.70 5.70
C HIS A 670 -26.41 2.30 5.74
N ARG A 671 -26.97 2.46 6.94
CA ARG A 671 -28.24 3.16 7.15
C ARG A 671 -28.26 4.63 6.69
N MET A 672 -27.09 5.26 6.55
CA MET A 672 -26.95 6.64 6.07
C MET A 672 -26.94 6.75 4.54
N VAL A 673 -26.81 5.64 3.80
CA VAL A 673 -26.76 5.65 2.32
C VAL A 673 -27.99 6.34 1.71
N PRO A 674 -29.24 6.09 2.16
CA PRO A 674 -30.41 6.80 1.65
C PRO A 674 -30.33 8.32 1.88
N THR A 675 -29.85 8.75 3.05
CA THR A 675 -29.65 10.17 3.39
C THR A 675 -28.59 10.82 2.49
N LEU A 676 -27.51 10.10 2.18
CA LEU A 676 -26.48 10.59 1.26
C LEU A 676 -27.00 10.69 -0.18
N ILE A 677 -27.77 9.69 -0.64
CA ILE A 677 -28.41 9.70 -1.97
C ILE A 677 -29.37 10.90 -2.07
N SER A 678 -30.25 11.10 -1.09
CA SER A 678 -31.19 12.22 -1.10
C SER A 678 -30.48 13.57 -1.06
N THR A 679 -29.39 13.68 -0.28
CA THR A 679 -28.55 14.88 -0.22
C THR A 679 -27.91 15.20 -1.58
N ALA A 680 -27.44 14.19 -2.32
CA ALA A 680 -26.85 14.36 -3.64
C ALA A 680 -27.89 14.73 -4.73
N LEU A 681 -29.13 14.23 -4.60
CA LEU A 681 -30.22 14.47 -5.55
C LEU A 681 -30.95 15.81 -5.31
N ASP A 682 -30.95 16.34 -4.08
CA ASP A 682 -31.63 17.60 -3.74
C ASP A 682 -30.99 18.80 -4.45
N LYS A 683 -31.71 19.38 -5.41
CA LYS A 683 -31.31 20.59 -6.16
C LYS A 683 -31.18 21.83 -5.28
N GLY A 684 -31.77 21.84 -4.08
CA GLY A 684 -31.63 22.92 -3.11
C GLY A 684 -30.30 22.90 -2.34
N ASN A 685 -29.49 21.84 -2.45
CA ASN A 685 -28.13 21.81 -1.91
C ASN A 685 -27.13 22.39 -2.93
N SER A 686 -26.07 23.03 -2.43
CA SER A 686 -24.94 23.47 -3.25
C SER A 686 -24.21 22.31 -3.92
N SER A 687 -23.49 22.61 -5.00
CA SER A 687 -22.65 21.63 -5.69
C SER A 687 -21.65 20.96 -4.75
N ASP A 688 -21.06 21.70 -3.81
CA ASP A 688 -20.04 21.18 -2.88
C ASP A 688 -20.62 20.12 -1.93
N ILE A 689 -21.82 20.35 -1.39
CA ILE A 689 -22.51 19.36 -0.55
C ILE A 689 -22.85 18.11 -1.36
N ARG A 690 -23.38 18.29 -2.58
CA ARG A 690 -23.77 17.19 -3.46
C ARG A 690 -22.56 16.36 -3.89
N VAL A 691 -21.45 16.99 -4.25
CA VAL A 691 -20.17 16.33 -4.56
C VAL A 691 -19.63 15.60 -3.34
N THR A 692 -19.65 16.23 -2.17
CA THR A 692 -19.17 15.59 -0.92
C THR A 692 -20.00 14.34 -0.58
N ALA A 693 -21.33 14.37 -0.79
CA ALA A 693 -22.19 13.21 -0.62
C ALA A 693 -21.86 12.08 -1.60
N LEU A 694 -21.67 12.39 -2.88
CA LEU A 694 -21.27 11.41 -3.90
C LEU A 694 -19.88 10.83 -3.64
N GLU A 695 -18.93 11.64 -3.18
CA GLU A 695 -17.60 11.19 -2.76
C GLU A 695 -17.72 10.23 -1.56
N ALA A 696 -18.54 10.54 -0.56
CA ALA A 696 -18.77 9.63 0.56
C ALA A 696 -19.40 8.30 0.10
N LEU A 697 -20.38 8.34 -0.80
CA LEU A 697 -21.01 7.16 -1.39
C LEU A 697 -20.02 6.28 -2.16
N SER A 698 -18.94 6.85 -2.73
CA SER A 698 -17.92 6.08 -3.44
C SER A 698 -17.16 5.11 -2.53
N TRP A 699 -17.30 5.24 -1.21
CA TRP A 699 -16.69 4.33 -0.25
C TRP A 699 -17.61 3.17 0.18
N PHE A 700 -18.76 2.98 -0.47
CA PHE A 700 -19.70 1.87 -0.20
C PHE A 700 -19.78 0.83 -1.34
N PRO A 701 -18.65 0.39 -1.94
CA PRO A 701 -18.68 -0.39 -3.17
C PRO A 701 -19.13 -1.84 -3.01
N LEU A 702 -19.15 -2.40 -1.80
CA LEU A 702 -19.76 -3.69 -1.49
C LEU A 702 -21.17 -3.59 -0.94
N SER A 703 -21.70 -2.38 -0.74
CA SER A 703 -22.96 -2.25 0.00
C SER A 703 -24.10 -3.00 -0.69
N TYR A 704 -24.99 -3.61 0.10
CA TYR A 704 -26.27 -4.12 -0.40
C TYR A 704 -27.11 -3.06 -1.13
N GLN A 705 -26.81 -1.77 -0.92
CA GLN A 705 -27.44 -0.63 -1.60
C GLN A 705 -26.67 -0.13 -2.83
N ARG A 706 -25.63 -0.84 -3.29
CA ARG A 706 -24.81 -0.44 -4.44
C ARG A 706 -25.63 -0.10 -5.68
N THR A 707 -26.68 -0.89 -5.97
CA THR A 707 -27.57 -0.64 -7.10
C THR A 707 -28.25 0.74 -6.98
N ALA A 708 -28.80 1.07 -5.80
CA ALA A 708 -29.42 2.36 -5.55
C ALA A 708 -28.42 3.53 -5.70
N ILE A 709 -27.17 3.35 -5.27
CA ILE A 709 -26.10 4.35 -5.47
C ILE A 709 -25.85 4.56 -6.97
N GLY A 710 -25.73 3.47 -7.75
CA GLY A 710 -25.50 3.52 -9.19
C GLY A 710 -26.67 4.15 -9.97
N GLU A 711 -27.90 3.89 -9.55
CA GLU A 711 -29.12 4.50 -10.11
C GLU A 711 -29.14 6.00 -9.84
N ALA A 712 -28.87 6.44 -8.61
CA ALA A 712 -28.77 7.86 -8.26
C ALA A 712 -27.69 8.58 -9.09
N CYS A 713 -26.52 7.97 -9.27
CA CYS A 713 -25.47 8.51 -10.13
C CYS A 713 -25.94 8.63 -11.59
N THR A 714 -26.65 7.62 -12.11
CA THR A 714 -27.18 7.64 -13.48
C THR A 714 -28.25 8.72 -13.66
N GLN A 715 -29.12 8.92 -12.67
CA GLN A 715 -30.09 10.00 -12.67
C GLN A 715 -29.40 11.38 -12.75
N LEU A 716 -28.34 11.59 -11.96
CA LEU A 716 -27.61 12.86 -11.96
C LEU A 716 -26.90 13.13 -13.29
N LEU A 717 -26.29 12.12 -13.90
CA LEU A 717 -25.64 12.22 -15.21
C LEU A 717 -26.60 12.65 -16.32
N ASN A 718 -27.84 12.14 -16.28
CA ASN A 718 -28.89 12.43 -17.25
C ASN A 718 -29.70 13.70 -16.94
N SER A 719 -29.39 14.39 -15.84
CA SER A 719 -30.09 15.60 -15.41
C SER A 719 -29.37 16.90 -15.86
N ASP A 720 -29.95 18.03 -15.49
CA ASP A 720 -29.38 19.38 -15.56
C ASP A 720 -28.41 19.70 -14.39
N ALA A 721 -27.90 18.68 -13.69
CA ALA A 721 -26.96 18.87 -12.60
C ALA A 721 -25.68 19.61 -13.04
N PRO A 722 -25.06 20.42 -12.16
CA PRO A 722 -23.78 21.09 -12.42
C PRO A 722 -22.68 20.10 -12.80
N GLU A 723 -21.73 20.54 -13.63
CA GLU A 723 -20.67 19.68 -14.18
C GLU A 723 -19.84 18.96 -13.10
N ALA A 724 -19.48 19.66 -12.01
CA ALA A 724 -18.76 19.04 -10.90
C ALA A 724 -19.53 17.87 -10.27
N VAL A 725 -20.86 17.98 -10.17
CA VAL A 725 -21.73 16.90 -9.67
C VAL A 725 -21.76 15.74 -10.66
N LYS A 726 -21.82 16.01 -11.97
CA LYS A 726 -21.78 14.98 -13.02
C LYS A 726 -20.46 14.22 -13.02
N ILE A 727 -19.32 14.92 -12.97
CA ILE A 727 -17.99 14.31 -12.91
C ILE A 727 -17.88 13.38 -11.70
N GLN A 728 -18.27 13.85 -10.51
CA GLN A 728 -18.22 13.01 -9.32
C GLN A 728 -19.23 11.85 -9.38
N SER A 729 -20.41 12.04 -9.98
CA SER A 729 -21.39 10.96 -10.18
C SER A 729 -20.85 9.85 -11.08
N LEU A 730 -20.19 10.22 -12.19
CA LEU A 730 -19.54 9.28 -13.09
C LEU A 730 -18.46 8.49 -12.36
N LYS A 731 -17.61 9.18 -11.60
CA LYS A 731 -16.55 8.55 -10.82
C LYS A 731 -17.09 7.58 -9.78
N THR A 732 -18.08 8.01 -8.98
CA THR A 732 -18.72 7.15 -7.97
C THR A 732 -19.34 5.92 -8.63
N LYS A 733 -20.04 6.08 -9.76
CA LYS A 733 -20.59 4.97 -10.55
C LYS A 733 -19.50 4.00 -11.02
N ASN A 734 -18.38 4.52 -11.53
CA ASN A 734 -17.27 3.70 -12.01
C ASN A 734 -16.55 2.97 -10.86
N ILE A 735 -16.47 3.57 -9.67
CA ILE A 735 -15.96 2.89 -8.46
C ILE A 735 -16.89 1.73 -8.08
N MET A 736 -18.21 1.94 -8.09
CA MET A 736 -19.18 0.86 -7.80
C MET A 736 -19.04 -0.30 -8.80
N ALA A 737 -18.82 0.00 -10.09
CA ALA A 737 -18.67 -1.01 -11.13
C ALA A 737 -17.27 -1.67 -11.18
N GLY A 738 -16.22 -0.94 -10.77
CA GLY A 738 -14.84 -1.39 -10.81
C GLY A 738 -14.38 -2.14 -9.55
N PHE A 739 -15.13 -2.04 -8.45
CA PHE A 739 -14.76 -2.70 -7.20
C PHE A 739 -14.74 -4.23 -7.31
N SER A 740 -15.64 -4.80 -8.10
CA SER A 740 -15.66 -6.23 -8.44
C SER A 740 -14.44 -6.67 -9.27
N LYS A 741 -13.50 -5.78 -9.60
CA LYS A 741 -12.28 -6.09 -10.35
C LYS A 741 -10.99 -5.82 -9.56
N LYS A 742 -11.10 -5.41 -8.29
CA LYS A 742 -9.97 -5.14 -7.40
C LYS A 742 -9.31 -6.41 -6.86
#